data_AF-A0A023BDI2-F1
#
_entry.id   AF-A0A023BDI2-F1
#
_cell.length_a   1.000
_cell.length_b   1.000
_cell.length_c   1.000
_cell.angle_alpha   90.00
_cell.angle_beta   90.00
_cell.angle_gamma   90.00
#
_symmetry.space_group_name_H-M   'P 1'
#
loop_
_entity.id
_entity.type
_entity.pdbx_description
1 polymer ?
#
loop_
_entity_poly.entity_id
_entity_poly.type
_entity_poly.pdbx_seq_one_letter_code
_entity_poly.pdbx_strand_id
1 'polypeptide(L)'
;MKSNAGGRRLTSTPVGVILLNGFSSKLGGMSSFIPTRNGAEGGSLRYFVGDDRVDESRRTVPVDSSVHEAIADVVRDCFSQGFQESRKLDPQKLTALMDNLERTIPNDVPQRLWCSWDWARVAGELYDKLDRRRMLALLDRCARTVIRPPGMTDQWYLAKLLQSSRRRKCMWWMDAIGAKHDEGLNNGLVLHDLAMAHHFIRFPATTESERRVVYSIAQVVKWLLDIKTETDRLGRNREITLSQKNPFANQLTTFLRDLWGPERFKRIVQLARRLLHTVEAPADMSDAMFFSRFLGSVSSRLHCLAPFYARIGFHINRQNWKPRDSNIQDSDHQLSNETCIVEDQKTDNLQRQPVSTPGPRGTFGGFLHADCAGTPSPLGSNCDGGALNIVQPLDAAQPLDVAQPLDVVQPLDAAQPLDASIEEAQQFLVGVIQDGCKRDFGNGQVLSPAPESLSKAMECLTRVVVSACNKPIGRDTRFCSWDRARVAGELYSKLDRSRMQMLLAKCEAVLGRPAGITDQWFLAKVLQRFAPTRWMATVAKCLGVTLQGGNRQFRIQDVAMARHFTGLPDTTESEKRIIWSVCQIVTWMVKTKLQEPDFALITARSEYYWTMIDTYSVELTAFLYKLWGPERFRSVANLARMLLPARAAAMSDACFLGCFLRGAFVAARTAKQSLREHIGFCYAGPENRHAARGEGPCFFGRLPLNWNREASDPRTESDIAPTDPVTISKTKPRAAAGLTVVATPAPPSAPHPVTSAPHPVTPASHPVTSALHPVVSAPHPVVSAPHPVVSAPHPVVS
;
A
#
# COMPACT_ATOMS: atom_id res chain seq x y z
N MET A 1 -46.23 -48.63 62.42
CA MET A 1 -46.41 -48.60 60.95
C MET A 1 -45.08 -48.24 60.27
N LYS A 2 -44.96 -48.44 58.96
CA LYS A 2 -43.70 -48.69 58.23
C LYS A 2 -42.61 -47.60 58.29
N SER A 3 -41.37 -48.08 58.32
CA SER A 3 -40.08 -47.42 58.03
C SER A 3 -39.76 -47.50 56.50
N ASN A 4 -38.61 -47.11 55.90
CA ASN A 4 -37.34 -46.53 56.37
C ASN A 4 -36.59 -45.83 55.20
N ALA A 5 -35.46 -45.20 55.53
CA ALA A 5 -34.39 -44.59 54.71
C ALA A 5 -34.09 -45.03 53.24
N GLY A 6 -33.77 -44.04 52.39
CA GLY A 6 -32.46 -43.86 51.73
C GLY A 6 -32.05 -44.70 50.50
N GLY A 7 -31.39 -44.07 49.50
CA GLY A 7 -30.61 -44.79 48.46
C GLY A 7 -30.22 -43.99 47.21
N ARG A 8 -28.91 -43.87 46.93
CA ARG A 8 -28.36 -43.54 45.58
C ARG A 8 -28.39 -44.79 44.68
N ARG A 9 -28.39 -44.63 43.35
CA ARG A 9 -27.62 -45.42 42.33
C ARG A 9 -27.77 -44.79 40.93
N LEU A 10 -26.66 -44.44 40.27
CA LEU A 10 -25.93 -45.19 39.23
C LEU A 10 -26.63 -45.27 37.86
N THR A 11 -26.01 -44.65 36.84
CA THR A 11 -26.22 -44.94 35.41
C THR A 11 -24.98 -45.63 34.83
N SER A 12 -25.21 -46.61 33.96
CA SER A 12 -24.22 -47.60 33.50
C SER A 12 -23.34 -47.15 32.33
N THR A 13 -22.09 -47.61 32.31
CA THR A 13 -21.39 -48.05 31.09
C THR A 13 -21.50 -49.59 30.98
N PRO A 14 -21.24 -50.19 29.81
CA PRO A 14 -19.91 -50.79 29.64
C PRO A 14 -19.32 -50.81 28.20
N VAL A 15 -17.98 -50.85 28.12
CA VAL A 15 -17.13 -51.60 27.14
C VAL A 15 -17.27 -51.26 25.62
N GLY A 16 -16.21 -51.06 24.82
CA GLY A 16 -14.77 -51.01 25.07
C GLY A 16 -13.96 -52.08 24.32
N VAL A 17 -13.26 -51.71 23.24
CA VAL A 17 -12.12 -52.47 22.68
C VAL A 17 -11.04 -51.51 22.21
N ILE A 18 -9.81 -51.73 22.66
CA ILE A 18 -8.57 -51.11 22.17
C ILE A 18 -7.64 -52.25 21.77
N LEU A 19 -6.96 -52.15 20.63
CA LEU A 19 -5.69 -52.84 20.41
C LEU A 19 -4.68 -51.90 19.74
N LEU A 20 -3.49 -51.86 20.34
CA LEU A 20 -2.31 -51.20 19.82
C LEU A 20 -1.52 -52.19 18.96
N ASN A 21 -0.82 -51.69 17.93
CA ASN A 21 0.59 -52.03 17.70
C ASN A 21 1.18 -51.11 16.62
N GLY A 22 2.42 -50.66 16.82
CA GLY A 22 3.18 -49.88 15.85
C GLY A 22 4.22 -50.72 15.12
N PHE A 23 4.77 -50.18 14.04
CA PHE A 23 6.07 -50.62 13.50
C PHE A 23 6.84 -49.43 12.94
N SER A 24 8.16 -49.53 13.03
CA SER A 24 9.13 -48.54 12.52
C SER A 24 9.91 -49.17 11.36
N SER A 25 10.17 -48.38 10.31
CA SER A 25 11.30 -48.66 9.41
C SER A 25 11.78 -47.41 8.66
N LYS A 26 13.10 -47.28 8.57
CA LYS A 26 13.81 -46.37 7.65
C LYS A 26 13.96 -47.06 6.30
N LEU A 27 14.00 -46.30 5.19
CA LEU A 27 15.15 -46.26 4.23
C LEU A 27 14.76 -45.61 2.88
N GLY A 28 15.79 -45.18 2.14
CA GLY A 28 15.75 -45.15 0.68
C GLY A 28 15.38 -43.80 0.04
N GLY A 29 16.40 -43.00 -0.29
CA GLY A 29 16.25 -41.96 -1.31
C GLY A 29 16.58 -42.50 -2.69
N MET A 30 16.07 -41.86 -3.75
CA MET A 30 16.70 -41.93 -5.07
C MET A 30 16.46 -40.64 -5.87
N SER A 31 17.51 -40.22 -6.56
CA SER A 31 17.52 -39.07 -7.46
C SER A 31 17.20 -39.51 -8.89
N SER A 32 16.44 -38.70 -9.64
CA SER A 32 16.50 -38.71 -11.10
C SER A 32 16.10 -37.36 -11.71
N PHE A 33 16.96 -36.84 -12.60
CA PHE A 33 16.59 -35.89 -13.67
C PHE A 33 15.73 -36.66 -14.71
N ILE A 34 15.09 -36.14 -15.77
CA ILE A 34 15.37 -35.15 -16.83
C ILE A 34 13.98 -34.87 -17.55
N PRO A 35 13.79 -34.05 -18.62
CA PRO A 35 14.11 -32.65 -18.95
C PRO A 35 12.89 -31.69 -18.99
N THR A 36 13.19 -30.43 -19.32
CA THR A 36 12.31 -29.30 -19.69
C THR A 36 11.38 -29.51 -20.91
N ARG A 37 10.24 -28.79 -20.93
CA ARG A 37 9.49 -28.46 -22.18
C ARG A 37 9.10 -26.97 -22.23
N ASN A 38 9.26 -26.35 -23.40
CA ASN A 38 9.07 -24.92 -23.67
C ASN A 38 7.59 -24.50 -23.85
N GLY A 39 7.26 -23.21 -23.67
CA GLY A 39 6.01 -22.62 -24.21
C GLY A 39 5.49 -21.30 -23.60
N ALA A 40 5.39 -20.26 -24.45
CA ALA A 40 4.47 -19.09 -24.42
C ALA A 40 4.54 -18.01 -23.30
N GLU A 41 4.99 -16.80 -23.68
CA GLU A 41 4.94 -15.55 -22.90
C GLU A 41 3.56 -14.84 -22.94
N GLY A 42 3.46 -13.56 -22.49
CA GLY A 42 2.23 -12.75 -22.48
C GLY A 42 2.05 -11.91 -21.20
N GLY A 43 2.86 -10.88 -20.99
CA GLY A 43 2.85 -10.10 -19.73
C GLY A 43 1.48 -9.51 -19.39
N SER A 44 1.03 -9.64 -18.14
CA SER A 44 -0.23 -9.05 -17.64
C SER A 44 0.09 -7.99 -16.59
N LEU A 45 -0.46 -6.78 -16.75
CA LEU A 45 -0.46 -5.77 -15.69
C LEU A 45 -1.10 -6.33 -14.40
N ARG A 46 -0.57 -5.90 -13.26
CA ARG A 46 -1.17 -6.12 -11.93
C ARG A 46 -1.55 -4.76 -11.34
N TYR A 47 -2.84 -4.55 -11.10
CA TYR A 47 -3.31 -3.44 -10.27
C TYR A 47 -3.22 -3.83 -8.80
N PHE A 48 -2.69 -2.94 -7.96
CA PHE A 48 -2.64 -3.13 -6.52
C PHE A 48 -3.99 -2.74 -5.89
N VAL A 49 -4.54 -3.63 -5.08
CA VAL A 49 -5.66 -3.40 -4.16
C VAL A 49 -5.15 -3.74 -2.76
N GLY A 50 -5.51 -2.93 -1.75
CA GLY A 50 -4.91 -2.97 -0.41
C GLY A 50 -4.93 -4.35 0.25
N ASP A 51 -3.86 -4.65 1.00
CA ASP A 51 -3.68 -5.90 1.75
C ASP A 51 -4.45 -5.85 3.07
N ASP A 52 -5.75 -6.16 3.04
CA ASP A 52 -6.58 -6.40 4.22
C ASP A 52 -6.10 -7.67 4.95
N ARG A 53 -5.03 -7.55 5.73
CA ARG A 53 -4.54 -8.65 6.58
C ARG A 53 -5.55 -8.98 7.68
N VAL A 54 -5.88 -10.27 7.77
CA VAL A 54 -6.78 -10.83 8.76
C VAL A 54 -6.04 -11.00 10.09
N ASP A 55 -6.56 -10.40 11.13
CA ASP A 55 -6.34 -10.86 12.50
C ASP A 55 -7.22 -12.09 12.71
N GLU A 56 -6.61 -13.28 12.79
CA GLU A 56 -7.32 -14.57 12.95
C GLU A 56 -8.15 -14.63 14.24
N SER A 57 -7.95 -13.71 15.19
CA SER A 57 -8.81 -13.58 16.37
C SER A 57 -10.20 -12.99 16.07
N ARG A 58 -10.48 -12.55 14.83
CA ARG A 58 -11.83 -12.23 14.35
C ARG A 58 -12.71 -13.49 14.29
N ARG A 59 -13.17 -13.97 15.46
CA ARG A 59 -14.36 -14.81 15.57
C ARG A 59 -15.46 -14.14 14.76
N THR A 60 -15.98 -14.85 13.76
CA THR A 60 -17.16 -14.44 13.00
C THR A 60 -18.30 -14.29 13.99
N VAL A 61 -18.73 -13.06 14.27
CA VAL A 61 -19.99 -12.82 14.98
C VAL A 61 -21.08 -13.51 14.15
N PRO A 62 -21.92 -14.38 14.74
CA PRO A 62 -22.96 -15.06 13.99
C PRO A 62 -23.91 -14.01 13.42
N VAL A 63 -23.82 -13.80 12.10
CA VAL A 63 -24.72 -12.91 11.38
C VAL A 63 -26.04 -13.65 11.21
N ASP A 64 -27.12 -12.99 11.62
CA ASP A 64 -28.50 -13.45 11.48
C ASP A 64 -28.76 -13.94 10.04
N SER A 65 -29.31 -15.14 9.89
CA SER A 65 -29.60 -15.76 8.59
C SER A 65 -30.54 -14.91 7.73
N SER A 66 -31.42 -14.10 8.34
CA SER A 66 -32.33 -13.19 7.62
C SER A 66 -31.63 -12.00 6.96
N VAL A 67 -30.47 -11.59 7.45
CA VAL A 67 -29.60 -10.58 6.81
C VAL A 67 -28.99 -11.18 5.56
N HIS A 68 -28.50 -12.40 5.71
CA HIS A 68 -27.91 -13.22 4.67
C HIS A 68 -28.90 -13.50 3.53
N GLU A 69 -30.13 -13.92 3.85
CA GLU A 69 -31.23 -14.10 2.91
C GLU A 69 -31.63 -12.80 2.20
N ALA A 70 -31.73 -11.68 2.91
CA ALA A 70 -32.04 -10.38 2.30
C ALA A 70 -30.95 -9.91 1.30
N ILE A 71 -29.68 -10.24 1.54
CA ILE A 71 -28.59 -10.02 0.57
C ILE A 71 -28.78 -10.93 -0.65
N ALA A 72 -29.11 -12.21 -0.42
CA ALA A 72 -29.39 -13.17 -1.48
C ALA A 72 -30.55 -12.71 -2.39
N ASP A 73 -31.63 -12.17 -1.81
CA ASP A 73 -32.78 -11.63 -2.55
C ASP A 73 -32.39 -10.47 -3.45
N VAL A 74 -31.69 -9.47 -2.90
CA VAL A 74 -31.26 -8.29 -3.68
C VAL A 74 -30.29 -8.69 -4.80
N VAL A 75 -29.43 -9.69 -4.57
CA VAL A 75 -28.52 -10.22 -5.59
C VAL A 75 -29.28 -11.07 -6.63
N ARG A 76 -30.24 -11.90 -6.23
CA ARG A 76 -31.12 -12.66 -7.15
C ARG A 76 -31.93 -11.74 -8.07
N ASP A 77 -32.49 -10.66 -7.52
CA ASP A 77 -33.22 -9.62 -8.25
C ASP A 77 -32.34 -8.80 -9.21
N CYS A 78 -31.00 -8.92 -9.14
CA CYS A 78 -30.12 -8.36 -10.16
C CYS A 78 -29.95 -9.28 -11.39
N PHE A 79 -30.41 -10.53 -11.33
CA PHE A 79 -30.13 -11.56 -12.35
C PHE A 79 -31.36 -12.33 -12.85
N SER A 80 -32.56 -12.00 -12.34
CA SER A 80 -33.82 -12.70 -12.64
C SER A 80 -34.27 -12.66 -14.10
N GLN A 81 -33.60 -11.90 -14.98
CA GLN A 81 -33.95 -11.74 -16.40
C GLN A 81 -32.94 -12.36 -17.40
N GLY A 82 -31.82 -12.95 -16.95
CA GLY A 82 -30.60 -13.02 -17.78
C GLY A 82 -29.94 -14.38 -18.09
N PHE A 83 -30.52 -15.53 -17.73
CA PHE A 83 -29.86 -16.83 -17.99
C PHE A 83 -30.06 -17.32 -19.43
N GLN A 84 -29.16 -16.92 -20.33
CA GLN A 84 -29.04 -17.57 -21.65
C GLN A 84 -28.57 -19.02 -21.48
N GLU A 85 -29.28 -19.97 -22.11
CA GLU A 85 -28.80 -21.36 -22.17
C GLU A 85 -27.45 -21.42 -22.90
N SER A 86 -26.46 -22.02 -22.25
CA SER A 86 -25.15 -22.23 -22.85
C SER A 86 -25.21 -23.33 -23.92
N ARG A 87 -24.50 -23.13 -25.04
CA ARG A 87 -24.32 -24.17 -26.06
C ARG A 87 -23.85 -25.48 -25.42
N LYS A 88 -24.43 -26.61 -25.85
CA LYS A 88 -23.96 -27.95 -25.45
C LYS A 88 -22.49 -28.11 -25.83
N LEU A 89 -21.67 -28.49 -24.85
CA LEU A 89 -20.24 -28.72 -25.01
C LEU A 89 -19.98 -30.20 -25.26
N ASP A 90 -18.86 -30.47 -25.92
CA ASP A 90 -18.30 -31.81 -26.08
C ASP A 90 -17.92 -32.40 -24.70
N PRO A 91 -18.49 -33.54 -24.27
CA PRO A 91 -18.17 -34.20 -23.00
C PRO A 91 -16.69 -34.56 -22.82
N GLN A 92 -15.94 -34.79 -23.92
CA GLN A 92 -14.52 -35.07 -23.84
C GLN A 92 -13.72 -33.84 -23.40
N LYS A 93 -14.11 -32.65 -23.88
CA LYS A 93 -13.48 -31.37 -23.47
C LYS A 93 -13.77 -31.05 -22.00
N LEU A 94 -14.99 -31.31 -21.53
CA LEU A 94 -15.36 -31.16 -20.12
C LEU A 94 -14.54 -32.11 -19.23
N THR A 95 -14.36 -33.37 -19.64
CA THR A 95 -13.52 -34.35 -18.93
C THR A 95 -12.06 -33.86 -18.85
N ALA A 96 -11.46 -33.48 -19.98
CA ALA A 96 -10.07 -33.00 -20.02
C ALA A 96 -9.85 -31.69 -19.21
N LEU A 97 -10.88 -30.84 -19.14
CA LEU A 97 -10.88 -29.63 -18.32
C LEU A 97 -10.93 -29.98 -16.82
N MET A 98 -11.77 -30.94 -16.41
CA MET A 98 -11.80 -31.41 -15.02
C MET A 98 -10.44 -31.96 -14.60
N ASP A 99 -9.80 -32.78 -15.45
CA ASP A 99 -8.46 -33.30 -15.21
C ASP A 99 -7.40 -32.18 -15.09
N ASN A 100 -7.60 -31.04 -15.76
CA ASN A 100 -6.72 -29.87 -15.67
C ASN A 100 -6.88 -29.12 -14.34
N LEU A 101 -8.12 -29.00 -13.83
CA LEU A 101 -8.43 -28.41 -12.53
C LEU A 101 -7.83 -29.24 -11.40
N GLU A 102 -8.04 -30.56 -11.42
CA GLU A 102 -7.48 -31.49 -10.43
C GLU A 102 -5.93 -31.43 -10.35
N ARG A 103 -5.27 -31.19 -11.48
CA ARG A 103 -3.81 -30.99 -11.56
C ARG A 103 -3.34 -29.57 -11.18
N THR A 104 -4.20 -28.56 -11.29
CA THR A 104 -3.82 -27.14 -11.12
C THR A 104 -3.99 -26.64 -9.69
N ILE A 105 -5.10 -26.97 -9.04
CA ILE A 105 -5.52 -26.38 -7.77
C ILE A 105 -4.71 -26.81 -6.51
N PRO A 106 -4.07 -28.00 -6.40
CA PRO A 106 -3.64 -28.54 -5.09
C PRO A 106 -2.71 -27.72 -4.18
N ASN A 107 -1.98 -26.70 -4.68
CA ASN A 107 -0.79 -26.17 -3.99
C ASN A 107 -0.83 -24.69 -3.54
N ASP A 108 -1.80 -23.87 -3.96
CA ASP A 108 -1.82 -22.43 -3.62
C ASP A 108 -3.02 -22.05 -2.74
N VAL A 109 -2.76 -21.77 -1.45
CA VAL A 109 -3.75 -21.39 -0.43
C VAL A 109 -4.21 -19.92 -0.61
N PRO A 110 -5.50 -19.63 -0.88
CA PRO A 110 -5.99 -18.26 -1.00
C PRO A 110 -6.42 -17.69 0.37
N GLN A 111 -5.60 -16.82 0.98
CA GLN A 111 -5.90 -16.15 2.27
C GLN A 111 -6.73 -14.84 2.17
N ARG A 112 -7.25 -14.49 0.99
CA ARG A 112 -7.95 -13.20 0.78
C ARG A 112 -9.40 -13.27 1.27
N LEU A 113 -9.94 -12.20 1.87
CA LEU A 113 -11.36 -12.10 2.27
C LEU A 113 -12.31 -11.63 1.13
N TRP A 114 -11.89 -11.85 -0.12
CA TRP A 114 -12.60 -11.38 -1.30
C TRP A 114 -12.28 -12.21 -2.54
N CYS A 115 -13.17 -12.18 -3.53
CA CYS A 115 -12.99 -12.76 -4.86
C CYS A 115 -13.19 -11.68 -5.95
N SER A 116 -12.46 -11.76 -7.07
CA SER A 116 -12.75 -10.87 -8.21
C SER A 116 -13.88 -11.44 -9.07
N TRP A 117 -14.63 -10.56 -9.73
CA TRP A 117 -15.80 -10.91 -10.52
C TRP A 117 -15.55 -12.08 -11.49
N ASP A 118 -14.43 -12.01 -12.23
CA ASP A 118 -14.00 -12.99 -13.23
C ASP A 118 -13.99 -14.42 -12.66
N TRP A 119 -13.41 -14.61 -11.48
CA TRP A 119 -13.26 -15.94 -10.87
C TRP A 119 -14.56 -16.47 -10.28
N ALA A 120 -15.40 -15.58 -9.71
CA ALA A 120 -16.73 -15.96 -9.25
C ALA A 120 -17.58 -16.49 -10.41
N ARG A 121 -17.61 -15.77 -11.54
CA ARG A 121 -18.33 -16.22 -12.74
C ARG A 121 -17.78 -17.53 -13.30
N VAL A 122 -16.45 -17.64 -13.46
CA VAL A 122 -15.82 -18.89 -13.93
C VAL A 122 -16.17 -20.07 -13.03
N ALA A 123 -16.16 -19.89 -11.71
CA ALA A 123 -16.52 -20.95 -10.78
C ALA A 123 -17.98 -21.41 -10.91
N GLY A 124 -18.93 -20.48 -11.06
CA GLY A 124 -20.33 -20.82 -11.31
C GLY A 124 -20.50 -21.62 -12.61
N GLU A 125 -19.92 -21.15 -13.71
CA GLU A 125 -19.95 -21.82 -15.02
C GLU A 125 -19.29 -23.21 -14.99
N LEU A 126 -18.14 -23.36 -14.31
CA LEU A 126 -17.45 -24.64 -14.16
C LEU A 126 -18.25 -25.62 -13.29
N TYR A 127 -18.84 -25.15 -12.19
CA TYR A 127 -19.61 -26.01 -11.29
C TYR A 127 -20.91 -26.52 -11.95
N ASP A 128 -21.58 -25.69 -12.75
CA ASP A 128 -22.79 -26.06 -13.47
C ASP A 128 -22.54 -27.01 -14.66
N LYS A 129 -21.39 -26.90 -15.34
CA LYS A 129 -21.09 -27.62 -16.59
C LYS A 129 -20.24 -28.89 -16.43
N LEU A 130 -19.46 -29.01 -15.35
CA LEU A 130 -18.61 -30.18 -15.12
C LEU A 130 -19.35 -31.29 -14.36
N ASP A 131 -18.77 -32.49 -14.33
CA ASP A 131 -19.34 -33.58 -13.54
C ASP A 131 -19.37 -33.21 -12.04
N ARG A 132 -20.59 -33.10 -11.51
CA ARG A 132 -20.83 -32.63 -10.14
C ARG A 132 -20.22 -33.54 -9.08
N ARG A 133 -20.15 -34.86 -9.31
CA ARG A 133 -19.56 -35.81 -8.35
C ARG A 133 -18.04 -35.63 -8.27
N ARG A 134 -17.36 -35.50 -9.41
CA ARG A 134 -15.93 -35.18 -9.49
C ARG A 134 -15.64 -33.80 -8.93
N MET A 135 -16.49 -32.79 -9.20
CA MET A 135 -16.33 -31.45 -8.66
C MET A 135 -16.40 -31.44 -7.12
N LEU A 136 -17.41 -32.08 -6.53
CA LEU A 136 -17.52 -32.24 -5.07
C LEU A 136 -16.30 -32.97 -4.49
N ALA A 137 -15.87 -34.09 -5.09
CA ALA A 137 -14.68 -34.84 -4.65
C ALA A 137 -13.37 -34.02 -4.76
N LEU A 138 -13.27 -33.11 -5.73
CA LEU A 138 -12.18 -32.13 -5.81
C LEU A 138 -12.27 -31.10 -4.68
N LEU A 139 -13.45 -30.51 -4.45
CA LEU A 139 -13.64 -29.52 -3.38
C LEU A 139 -13.40 -30.11 -1.98
N ASP A 140 -13.82 -31.35 -1.71
CA ASP A 140 -13.53 -32.07 -0.46
C ASP A 140 -12.03 -32.35 -0.28
N ARG A 141 -11.34 -32.71 -1.37
CA ARG A 141 -9.89 -32.89 -1.37
C ARG A 141 -9.15 -31.57 -1.14
N CYS A 142 -9.64 -30.46 -1.69
CA CYS A 142 -9.12 -29.12 -1.39
C CYS A 142 -9.47 -28.68 0.03
N ALA A 143 -10.64 -29.02 0.57
CA ALA A 143 -11.06 -28.69 1.94
C ALA A 143 -10.15 -29.32 3.02
N ARG A 144 -9.42 -30.39 2.67
CA ARG A 144 -8.38 -31.01 3.52
C ARG A 144 -7.05 -30.24 3.54
N THR A 145 -6.77 -29.37 2.56
CA THR A 145 -5.52 -28.58 2.48
C THR A 145 -5.75 -27.07 2.71
N VAL A 146 -6.93 -26.58 2.35
CA VAL A 146 -7.41 -25.21 2.54
C VAL A 146 -8.72 -25.30 3.32
N ILE A 147 -8.79 -24.72 4.52
CA ILE A 147 -10.02 -24.77 5.31
C ILE A 147 -11.12 -23.99 4.58
N ARG A 148 -12.22 -24.68 4.23
CA ARG A 148 -13.45 -24.05 3.73
C ARG A 148 -14.19 -23.41 4.92
N PRO A 149 -14.43 -22.09 4.91
CA PRO A 149 -15.21 -21.44 5.97
C PRO A 149 -16.63 -22.03 6.07
N PRO A 150 -17.19 -22.17 7.29
CA PRO A 150 -18.54 -22.67 7.47
C PRO A 150 -19.55 -21.78 6.75
N GLY A 151 -20.58 -22.39 6.15
CA GLY A 151 -21.63 -21.70 5.39
C GLY A 151 -21.23 -21.23 3.98
N MET A 152 -19.95 -21.30 3.59
CA MET A 152 -19.52 -20.93 2.23
C MET A 152 -20.04 -21.93 1.18
N THR A 153 -20.62 -21.47 0.06
CA THR A 153 -21.10 -22.30 -1.05
C THR A 153 -19.96 -22.97 -1.81
N ASP A 154 -20.26 -24.06 -2.52
CA ASP A 154 -19.28 -24.78 -3.33
C ASP A 154 -18.68 -23.90 -4.43
N GLN A 155 -19.54 -23.11 -5.10
CA GLN A 155 -19.15 -22.24 -6.20
C GLN A 155 -18.31 -21.06 -5.70
N TRP A 156 -18.62 -20.50 -4.53
CA TRP A 156 -17.77 -19.46 -3.95
C TRP A 156 -16.42 -20.03 -3.54
N TYR A 157 -16.41 -21.18 -2.86
CA TYR A 157 -15.17 -21.85 -2.46
C TYR A 157 -14.29 -22.21 -3.66
N LEU A 158 -14.89 -22.72 -4.75
CA LEU A 158 -14.21 -22.91 -6.04
C LEU A 158 -13.64 -21.59 -6.57
N ALA A 159 -14.39 -20.49 -6.55
CA ALA A 159 -13.89 -19.18 -6.99
C ALA A 159 -12.63 -18.73 -6.23
N LYS A 160 -12.56 -18.99 -4.91
CA LYS A 160 -11.35 -18.72 -4.09
C LYS A 160 -10.16 -19.56 -4.56
N LEU A 161 -10.37 -20.86 -4.77
CA LEU A 161 -9.35 -21.80 -5.23
C LEU A 161 -8.86 -21.47 -6.65
N LEU A 162 -9.73 -21.01 -7.53
CA LEU A 162 -9.35 -20.55 -8.88
C LEU A 162 -8.62 -19.20 -8.83
N GLN A 163 -8.95 -18.31 -7.89
CA GLN A 163 -8.33 -16.99 -7.78
C GLN A 163 -6.84 -17.00 -7.43
N SER A 164 -6.33 -18.07 -6.78
CA SER A 164 -4.89 -18.23 -6.57
C SER A 164 -4.14 -18.52 -7.88
N SER A 165 -4.83 -19.04 -8.91
CA SER A 165 -4.27 -19.25 -10.24
C SER A 165 -4.00 -17.93 -11.00
N ARG A 166 -3.12 -18.01 -12.00
CA ARG A 166 -2.79 -16.85 -12.86
C ARG A 166 -3.98 -16.41 -13.71
N ARG A 167 -4.26 -15.10 -13.79
CA ARG A 167 -5.38 -14.52 -14.59
C ARG A 167 -5.49 -15.05 -16.03
N ARG A 168 -4.38 -15.37 -16.72
CA ARG A 168 -4.45 -16.00 -18.06
C ARG A 168 -5.24 -17.33 -18.08
N LYS A 169 -5.24 -18.10 -17.00
CA LYS A 169 -6.04 -19.34 -16.89
C LYS A 169 -7.54 -19.04 -16.83
N CYS A 170 -7.96 -17.88 -16.32
CA CYS A 170 -9.36 -17.45 -16.30
C CYS A 170 -9.96 -17.42 -17.70
N MET A 171 -9.30 -16.74 -18.65
CA MET A 171 -9.77 -16.66 -20.04
C MET A 171 -9.74 -18.05 -20.70
N TRP A 172 -8.66 -18.81 -20.52
CA TRP A 172 -8.57 -20.18 -21.05
C TRP A 172 -9.67 -21.12 -20.53
N TRP A 173 -10.07 -21.01 -19.26
CA TRP A 173 -11.18 -21.78 -18.70
C TRP A 173 -12.55 -21.31 -19.25
N MET A 174 -12.76 -20.00 -19.46
CA MET A 174 -13.96 -19.49 -20.14
C MET A 174 -14.09 -20.00 -21.58
N ASP A 175 -12.98 -19.98 -22.34
CA ASP A 175 -12.92 -20.54 -23.70
C ASP A 175 -13.23 -22.04 -23.70
N ALA A 176 -12.62 -22.81 -22.79
CA ALA A 176 -12.81 -24.25 -22.69
C ALA A 176 -14.26 -24.67 -22.38
N ILE A 177 -15.01 -23.84 -21.64
CA ILE A 177 -16.45 -24.05 -21.36
C ILE A 177 -17.39 -23.27 -22.28
N GLY A 178 -16.87 -22.73 -23.40
CA GLY A 178 -17.65 -21.99 -24.39
C GLY A 178 -18.47 -20.82 -23.80
N ALA A 179 -18.07 -20.29 -22.64
CA ALA A 179 -18.72 -19.16 -22.02
C ALA A 179 -18.26 -17.90 -22.76
N LYS A 180 -19.20 -17.07 -23.22
CA LYS A 180 -18.86 -15.81 -23.90
C LYS A 180 -17.93 -14.99 -23.00
N HIS A 181 -16.78 -14.60 -23.55
CA HIS A 181 -16.02 -13.48 -22.99
C HIS A 181 -16.94 -12.28 -22.90
N ASP A 182 -16.77 -11.57 -21.81
CA ASP A 182 -17.55 -10.40 -21.48
C ASP A 182 -16.55 -9.29 -21.26
N GLU A 183 -16.82 -8.11 -21.82
CA GLU A 183 -15.86 -7.01 -21.92
C GLU A 183 -15.31 -6.60 -20.55
N GLY A 184 -16.11 -6.80 -19.49
CA GLY A 184 -15.72 -6.59 -18.10
C GLY A 184 -14.89 -7.70 -17.44
N LEU A 185 -14.42 -8.75 -18.15
CA LEU A 185 -13.44 -9.72 -17.62
C LEU A 185 -12.08 -9.11 -17.25
N ASN A 186 -11.86 -7.84 -17.62
CA ASN A 186 -10.71 -7.06 -17.13
C ASN A 186 -11.01 -6.23 -15.89
N ASN A 187 -12.27 -6.10 -15.47
CA ASN A 187 -12.69 -5.18 -14.42
C ASN A 187 -12.15 -5.61 -13.04
N GLY A 188 -11.43 -4.70 -12.38
CA GLY A 188 -10.92 -4.88 -11.02
C GLY A 188 -12.01 -4.81 -9.93
N LEU A 189 -13.22 -5.29 -10.21
CA LEU A 189 -14.33 -5.36 -9.28
C LEU A 189 -14.14 -6.56 -8.36
N VAL A 190 -14.30 -6.30 -7.07
CA VAL A 190 -13.94 -7.21 -5.98
C VAL A 190 -15.14 -7.39 -5.09
N LEU A 191 -15.56 -8.63 -4.91
CA LEU A 191 -16.72 -9.04 -4.14
C LEU A 191 -16.24 -9.69 -2.83
N HIS A 192 -16.83 -9.31 -1.71
CA HIS A 192 -16.36 -9.74 -0.40
C HIS A 192 -17.08 -10.99 0.11
N ASP A 193 -16.33 -11.84 0.81
CA ASP A 193 -16.85 -13.13 1.33
C ASP A 193 -18.03 -12.92 2.29
N LEU A 194 -17.99 -11.87 3.12
CA LEU A 194 -19.08 -11.52 4.05
C LEU A 194 -20.43 -11.28 3.36
N ALA A 195 -20.45 -10.79 2.12
CA ALA A 195 -21.68 -10.56 1.37
C ALA A 195 -22.08 -11.79 0.53
N MET A 196 -21.11 -12.42 -0.14
CA MET A 196 -21.38 -13.41 -1.19
C MET A 196 -21.27 -14.87 -0.75
N ALA A 197 -20.44 -15.20 0.24
CA ALA A 197 -19.99 -16.57 0.46
C ALA A 197 -21.13 -17.56 0.73
N HIS A 198 -22.21 -17.12 1.38
CA HIS A 198 -23.31 -17.98 1.80
C HIS A 198 -24.39 -18.21 0.72
N HIS A 199 -24.42 -17.39 -0.33
CA HIS A 199 -25.54 -17.34 -1.30
C HIS A 199 -25.10 -17.34 -2.75
N PHE A 200 -23.79 -17.32 -3.01
CA PHE A 200 -23.30 -17.33 -4.37
C PHE A 200 -23.54 -18.68 -5.03
N ILE A 201 -24.44 -18.69 -6.02
CA ILE A 201 -24.71 -19.84 -6.90
C ILE A 201 -23.91 -19.65 -8.19
N ARG A 202 -24.25 -18.62 -8.98
CA ARG A 202 -23.59 -18.27 -10.25
C ARG A 202 -23.89 -16.82 -10.63
N PHE A 203 -23.10 -16.25 -11.56
CA PHE A 203 -23.44 -15.01 -12.25
C PHE A 203 -23.77 -15.29 -13.72
N PRO A 204 -24.85 -14.70 -14.28
CA PRO A 204 -25.08 -14.72 -15.73
C PRO A 204 -24.02 -13.86 -16.46
N ALA A 205 -24.08 -13.88 -17.79
CA ALA A 205 -23.47 -12.82 -18.60
C ALA A 205 -24.08 -11.47 -18.19
N THR A 206 -23.25 -10.44 -17.97
CA THR A 206 -23.66 -9.21 -17.29
C THR A 206 -23.03 -7.99 -17.94
N THR A 207 -23.83 -6.98 -18.20
CA THR A 207 -23.38 -5.65 -18.61
C THR A 207 -22.46 -5.03 -17.56
N GLU A 208 -21.68 -4.02 -17.93
CA GLU A 208 -20.88 -3.29 -16.95
C GLU A 208 -21.74 -2.60 -15.88
N SER A 209 -22.89 -2.05 -16.26
CA SER A 209 -23.88 -1.45 -15.35
C SER A 209 -24.35 -2.45 -14.28
N GLU A 210 -24.78 -3.65 -14.66
CA GLU A 210 -25.21 -4.69 -13.71
C GLU A 210 -24.08 -5.09 -12.74
N ARG A 211 -22.84 -5.20 -13.24
CA ARG A 211 -21.67 -5.45 -12.38
C ARG A 211 -21.41 -4.32 -11.39
N ARG A 212 -21.56 -3.06 -11.81
CA ARG A 212 -21.41 -1.89 -10.93
C ARG A 212 -22.51 -1.88 -9.86
N VAL A 213 -23.75 -2.24 -10.20
CA VAL A 213 -24.84 -2.43 -9.23
C VAL A 213 -24.48 -3.50 -8.19
N VAL A 214 -24.12 -4.71 -8.61
CA VAL A 214 -23.86 -5.82 -7.69
C VAL A 214 -22.59 -5.58 -6.86
N TYR A 215 -21.52 -5.03 -7.45
CA TYR A 215 -20.34 -4.60 -6.70
C TYR A 215 -20.67 -3.56 -5.64
N SER A 216 -21.47 -2.55 -5.98
CA SER A 216 -21.78 -1.46 -5.07
C SER A 216 -22.68 -1.90 -3.91
N ILE A 217 -23.65 -2.76 -4.17
CA ILE A 217 -24.49 -3.40 -3.14
C ILE A 217 -23.61 -4.27 -2.22
N ALA A 218 -22.78 -5.16 -2.76
CA ALA A 218 -21.90 -6.03 -1.95
C ALA A 218 -20.91 -5.24 -1.09
N GLN A 219 -20.40 -4.10 -1.59
CA GLN A 219 -19.50 -3.22 -0.84
C GLN A 219 -20.23 -2.50 0.30
N VAL A 220 -21.45 -1.99 0.06
CA VAL A 220 -22.30 -1.36 1.08
C VAL A 220 -22.70 -2.34 2.16
N VAL A 221 -23.10 -3.56 1.78
CA VAL A 221 -23.43 -4.66 2.69
C VAL A 221 -22.22 -4.99 3.58
N LYS A 222 -21.00 -5.04 3.03
CA LYS A 222 -19.80 -5.20 3.85
C LYS A 222 -19.65 -4.08 4.89
N TRP A 223 -19.86 -2.81 4.51
CA TRP A 223 -19.75 -1.70 5.47
C TRP A 223 -20.81 -1.77 6.58
N LEU A 224 -22.03 -2.20 6.26
CA LEU A 224 -23.08 -2.44 7.26
C LEU A 224 -22.68 -3.55 8.24
N LEU A 225 -22.13 -4.67 7.74
CA LEU A 225 -21.67 -5.78 8.57
C LEU A 225 -20.43 -5.42 9.42
N ASP A 226 -19.48 -4.67 8.85
CA ASP A 226 -18.31 -4.15 9.58
C ASP A 226 -18.76 -3.22 10.73
N ILE A 227 -19.68 -2.28 10.46
CA ILE A 227 -20.20 -1.35 11.48
C ILE A 227 -21.00 -2.10 12.56
N LYS A 228 -21.86 -3.06 12.19
CA LYS A 228 -22.57 -3.88 13.18
C LYS A 228 -21.59 -4.64 14.07
N THR A 229 -20.59 -5.31 13.47
CA THR A 229 -19.55 -6.04 14.19
C THR A 229 -18.75 -5.13 15.14
N GLU A 230 -18.49 -3.88 14.75
CA GLU A 230 -17.85 -2.88 15.61
C GLU A 230 -18.78 -2.43 16.77
N THR A 231 -20.06 -2.22 16.50
CA THR A 231 -21.09 -1.84 17.49
C THR A 231 -21.24 -2.92 18.57
N ASP A 232 -21.37 -4.19 18.14
CA ASP A 232 -21.49 -5.35 19.03
C ASP A 232 -20.24 -5.52 19.91
N ARG A 233 -19.05 -5.13 19.43
CA ARG A 233 -17.78 -5.19 20.16
C ARG A 233 -17.58 -4.06 21.18
N LEU A 234 -18.04 -2.85 20.87
CA LEU A 234 -17.86 -1.68 21.74
C LEU A 234 -18.88 -1.62 22.89
N GLY A 235 -19.94 -2.43 22.81
CA GLY A 235 -21.05 -2.39 23.76
C GLY A 235 -21.95 -1.16 23.57
N ARG A 236 -23.10 -1.13 24.25
CA ARG A 236 -24.13 -0.09 24.06
C ARG A 236 -23.68 1.34 24.40
N ASN A 237 -22.54 1.53 25.07
CA ASN A 237 -22.12 2.81 25.63
C ASN A 237 -21.39 3.73 24.64
N ARG A 238 -21.20 3.31 23.37
CA ARG A 238 -20.77 4.20 22.29
C ARG A 238 -21.88 4.27 21.24
N GLU A 239 -22.80 5.19 21.48
CA GLU A 239 -23.82 5.57 20.53
C GLU A 239 -23.16 5.96 19.19
N ILE A 240 -23.48 5.24 18.11
CA ILE A 240 -23.04 5.62 16.78
C ILE A 240 -23.94 6.76 16.32
N THR A 241 -23.55 7.98 16.71
CA THR A 241 -24.17 9.21 16.23
C THR A 241 -24.06 9.24 14.71
N LEU A 242 -25.22 9.06 14.05
CA LEU A 242 -25.38 9.24 12.62
C LEU A 242 -25.10 10.72 12.31
N SER A 243 -23.90 10.98 11.79
CA SER A 243 -23.26 12.29 11.78
C SER A 243 -24.09 13.39 11.12
N GLN A 244 -23.76 14.65 11.43
CA GLN A 244 -24.37 15.83 10.81
C GLN A 244 -24.33 15.75 9.28
N LYS A 245 -25.27 16.45 8.63
CA LYS A 245 -25.52 16.43 7.17
C LYS A 245 -24.23 16.59 6.36
N ASN A 246 -23.65 15.48 5.90
CA ASN A 246 -22.56 15.50 4.95
C ASN A 246 -23.15 15.71 3.53
N PRO A 247 -22.95 16.86 2.88
CA PRO A 247 -23.55 17.14 1.56
C PRO A 247 -23.04 16.16 0.49
N PHE A 248 -21.84 15.62 0.67
CA PHE A 248 -21.28 14.59 -0.18
C PHE A 248 -22.08 13.27 -0.09
N ALA A 249 -22.48 12.87 1.12
CA ALA A 249 -23.22 11.64 1.34
C ALA A 249 -24.61 11.69 0.69
N ASN A 250 -25.27 12.86 0.70
CA ASN A 250 -26.52 13.08 -0.04
C ASN A 250 -26.37 12.79 -1.54
N GLN A 251 -25.30 13.30 -2.18
CA GLN A 251 -25.04 13.08 -3.61
C GLN A 251 -24.79 11.60 -3.91
N LEU A 252 -24.00 10.93 -3.07
CA LEU A 252 -23.74 9.49 -3.20
C LEU A 252 -25.00 8.65 -2.97
N THR A 253 -25.86 9.01 -2.01
CA THR A 253 -27.15 8.35 -1.79
C THR A 253 -28.05 8.47 -3.00
N THR A 254 -28.19 9.67 -3.58
CA THR A 254 -28.96 9.89 -4.80
C THR A 254 -28.41 9.02 -5.94
N PHE A 255 -27.10 9.08 -6.18
CA PHE A 255 -26.46 8.25 -7.21
C PHE A 255 -26.67 6.75 -7.00
N LEU A 256 -26.55 6.24 -5.77
CA LEU A 256 -26.76 4.81 -5.48
C LEU A 256 -28.24 4.41 -5.63
N ARG A 257 -29.18 5.28 -5.27
CA ARG A 257 -30.62 5.05 -5.51
C ARG A 257 -30.91 4.95 -7.01
N ASP A 258 -30.35 5.86 -7.79
CA ASP A 258 -30.58 5.94 -9.23
C ASP A 258 -29.86 4.79 -9.97
N LEU A 259 -28.65 4.40 -9.52
CA LEU A 259 -27.89 3.24 -10.01
C LEU A 259 -28.59 1.91 -9.70
N TRP A 260 -29.11 1.72 -8.49
CA TRP A 260 -29.74 0.46 -8.08
C TRP A 260 -31.20 0.35 -8.53
N GLY A 261 -31.87 1.49 -8.72
CA GLY A 261 -33.32 1.59 -8.84
C GLY A 261 -34.02 1.63 -7.47
N PRO A 262 -35.22 2.22 -7.40
CA PRO A 262 -35.88 2.57 -6.13
C PRO A 262 -36.16 1.37 -5.22
N GLU A 263 -36.62 0.24 -5.78
CA GLU A 263 -36.96 -0.94 -4.99
C GLU A 263 -35.74 -1.62 -4.36
N ARG A 264 -34.65 -1.81 -5.11
CA ARG A 264 -33.41 -2.37 -4.56
C ARG A 264 -32.79 -1.42 -3.53
N PHE A 265 -32.84 -0.12 -3.77
CA PHE A 265 -32.43 0.89 -2.79
C PHE A 265 -33.24 0.78 -1.50
N LYS A 266 -34.57 0.79 -1.58
CA LYS A 266 -35.48 0.65 -0.43
C LYS A 266 -35.17 -0.61 0.40
N ARG A 267 -34.98 -1.77 -0.25
CA ARG A 267 -34.61 -3.02 0.44
C ARG A 267 -33.26 -2.93 1.15
N ILE A 268 -32.24 -2.31 0.53
CA ILE A 268 -30.94 -2.10 1.17
C ILE A 268 -31.02 -1.12 2.35
N VAL A 269 -31.86 -0.09 2.26
CA VAL A 269 -32.12 0.81 3.41
C VAL A 269 -32.85 0.09 4.54
N GLN A 270 -33.86 -0.73 4.24
CA GLN A 270 -34.55 -1.55 5.23
C GLN A 270 -33.61 -2.58 5.88
N LEU A 271 -32.68 -3.17 5.13
CA LEU A 271 -31.62 -4.02 5.67
C LEU A 271 -30.68 -3.22 6.59
N ALA A 272 -30.29 -2.01 6.20
CA ALA A 272 -29.47 -1.12 7.02
C ALA A 272 -30.17 -0.73 8.33
N ARG A 273 -31.46 -0.38 8.29
CA ARG A 273 -32.28 -0.10 9.49
C ARG A 273 -32.34 -1.32 10.42
N ARG A 274 -32.58 -2.53 9.90
CA ARG A 274 -32.58 -3.77 10.70
C ARG A 274 -31.21 -4.08 11.32
N LEU A 275 -30.13 -3.85 10.58
CA LEU A 275 -28.76 -4.07 11.07
C LEU A 275 -28.31 -3.04 12.11
N LEU A 276 -28.78 -1.81 12.00
CA LEU A 276 -28.39 -0.65 12.83
C LEU A 276 -29.52 -0.19 13.76
N HIS A 277 -30.45 -1.09 14.14
CA HIS A 277 -31.61 -0.77 14.97
C HIS A 277 -31.26 -0.28 16.38
N THR A 278 -30.01 -0.45 16.82
CA THR A 278 -29.45 0.10 18.06
C THR A 278 -29.13 1.59 17.96
N VAL A 279 -29.24 2.18 16.77
CA VAL A 279 -29.07 3.62 16.56
C VAL A 279 -30.44 4.28 16.51
N GLU A 280 -30.68 5.25 17.40
CA GLU A 280 -31.93 5.99 17.46
C GLU A 280 -32.10 6.87 16.21
N ALA A 281 -32.79 6.32 15.21
CA ALA A 281 -33.25 7.05 14.05
C ALA A 281 -34.70 7.50 14.28
N PRO A 282 -35.00 8.81 14.24
CA PRO A 282 -36.35 9.33 14.24
C PRO A 282 -37.27 8.58 13.25
N ALA A 283 -38.48 8.22 13.70
CA ALA A 283 -39.41 7.39 12.94
C ALA A 283 -39.90 8.04 11.63
N ASP A 284 -39.85 9.37 11.56
CA ASP A 284 -40.16 10.22 10.41
C ASP A 284 -38.99 10.35 9.41
N MET A 285 -37.79 9.86 9.75
CA MET A 285 -36.62 9.98 8.88
C MET A 285 -36.81 9.19 7.59
N SER A 286 -36.80 9.87 6.44
CA SER A 286 -36.91 9.22 5.13
C SER A 286 -35.72 8.29 4.82
N ASP A 287 -35.96 7.26 4.00
CA ASP A 287 -34.93 6.26 3.66
C ASP A 287 -33.67 6.88 3.02
N ALA A 288 -33.84 7.90 2.17
CA ALA A 288 -32.71 8.64 1.61
C ALA A 288 -31.94 9.43 2.67
N MET A 289 -32.61 10.02 3.66
CA MET A 289 -31.94 10.74 4.74
C MET A 289 -31.18 9.78 5.67
N PHE A 290 -31.80 8.67 6.04
CA PHE A 290 -31.16 7.63 6.85
C PHE A 290 -29.91 7.08 6.16
N PHE A 291 -30.03 6.71 4.88
CA PHE A 291 -28.93 6.13 4.12
C PHE A 291 -27.80 7.14 3.86
N SER A 292 -28.13 8.43 3.67
CA SER A 292 -27.13 9.49 3.59
C SER A 292 -26.36 9.65 4.89
N ARG A 293 -27.02 9.67 6.06
CA ARG A 293 -26.29 9.74 7.34
C ARG A 293 -25.43 8.49 7.55
N PHE A 294 -25.90 7.31 7.18
CA PHE A 294 -25.10 6.07 7.20
C PHE A 294 -23.84 6.22 6.34
N LEU A 295 -23.96 6.63 5.07
CA LEU A 295 -22.80 6.85 4.20
C LEU A 295 -21.90 7.99 4.71
N GLY A 296 -22.45 8.99 5.38
CA GLY A 296 -21.72 10.02 6.11
C GLY A 296 -20.81 9.41 7.18
N SER A 297 -21.36 8.56 8.05
CA SER A 297 -20.59 7.84 9.09
C SER A 297 -19.61 6.80 8.52
N VAL A 298 -19.91 6.18 7.38
CA VAL A 298 -18.93 5.36 6.63
C VAL A 298 -17.79 6.24 6.13
N SER A 299 -18.10 7.45 5.63
CA SER A 299 -17.11 8.34 5.01
C SER A 299 -16.14 9.01 5.97
N SER A 300 -16.53 9.23 7.23
CA SER A 300 -15.60 9.68 8.26
C SER A 300 -14.65 8.58 8.74
N ARG A 301 -15.05 7.30 8.61
CA ARG A 301 -14.26 6.14 9.07
C ARG A 301 -13.37 5.51 7.99
N LEU A 302 -13.78 5.54 6.72
CA LEU A 302 -13.16 4.71 5.67
C LEU A 302 -12.43 5.51 4.59
N HIS A 303 -11.09 5.43 4.62
CA HIS A 303 -10.21 5.94 3.55
C HIS A 303 -10.37 5.21 2.20
N CYS A 304 -11.11 4.09 2.13
CA CYS A 304 -11.24 3.25 0.94
C CYS A 304 -12.36 3.68 -0.04
N LEU A 305 -13.03 4.80 0.22
CA LEU A 305 -14.15 5.27 -0.59
C LEU A 305 -13.78 5.81 -1.98
N ALA A 306 -12.62 6.44 -2.15
CA ALA A 306 -12.20 6.93 -3.47
C ALA A 306 -12.05 5.81 -4.54
N PRO A 307 -11.43 4.66 -4.24
CA PRO A 307 -11.47 3.47 -5.11
C PRO A 307 -12.88 2.96 -5.41
N PHE A 308 -13.81 3.05 -4.46
CA PHE A 308 -15.20 2.65 -4.67
C PHE A 308 -15.91 3.57 -5.68
N TYR A 309 -15.78 4.89 -5.54
CA TYR A 309 -16.39 5.87 -6.45
C TYR A 309 -15.94 5.67 -7.90
N ALA A 310 -14.63 5.53 -8.12
CA ALA A 310 -14.07 5.30 -9.44
C ALA A 310 -14.60 4.01 -10.09
N ARG A 311 -14.85 2.96 -9.30
CA ARG A 311 -15.36 1.67 -9.79
C ARG A 311 -16.86 1.66 -10.10
N ILE A 312 -17.65 2.52 -9.46
CA ILE A 312 -19.09 2.62 -9.72
C ILE A 312 -19.42 3.70 -10.76
N GLY A 313 -18.44 4.51 -11.19
CA GLY A 313 -18.63 5.65 -12.09
C GLY A 313 -19.13 6.91 -11.39
N PHE A 314 -18.97 7.03 -10.06
CA PHE A 314 -19.35 8.23 -9.33
C PHE A 314 -18.21 9.26 -9.37
N HIS A 315 -18.44 10.35 -10.09
CA HIS A 315 -17.47 11.44 -10.21
C HIS A 315 -17.79 12.56 -9.23
N ILE A 316 -16.87 12.83 -8.30
CA ILE A 316 -17.00 13.95 -7.36
C ILE A 316 -16.77 15.25 -8.13
N ASN A 317 -17.81 16.08 -8.29
CA ASN A 317 -17.63 17.44 -8.79
C ASN A 317 -16.92 18.29 -7.72
N ARG A 318 -15.58 18.33 -7.79
CA ARG A 318 -14.74 19.07 -6.85
C ARG A 318 -14.98 20.58 -6.87
N GLN A 319 -15.50 21.16 -7.95
CA GLN A 319 -15.69 22.61 -8.07
C GLN A 319 -16.73 23.14 -7.08
N ASN A 320 -17.73 22.33 -6.70
CA ASN A 320 -18.76 22.70 -5.74
C ASN A 320 -18.36 22.45 -4.28
N TRP A 321 -17.14 21.94 -4.00
CA TRP A 321 -16.67 21.64 -2.66
C TRP A 321 -15.68 22.69 -2.16
N LYS A 322 -16.20 23.84 -1.72
CA LYS A 322 -15.48 24.70 -0.78
C LYS A 322 -15.69 24.15 0.64
N PRO A 323 -14.63 23.81 1.39
CA PRO A 323 -14.74 23.65 2.83
C PRO A 323 -15.34 24.93 3.41
N ARG A 324 -16.39 24.82 4.25
CA ARG A 324 -16.81 25.96 5.05
C ARG A 324 -15.79 26.13 6.17
N ASP A 325 -15.05 27.23 6.15
CA ASP A 325 -14.22 27.64 7.27
C ASP A 325 -15.15 27.93 8.46
N SER A 326 -15.21 26.99 9.41
CA SER A 326 -15.99 27.12 10.63
C SER A 326 -15.24 27.99 11.64
N ASN A 327 -15.10 29.27 11.32
CA ASN A 327 -14.77 30.31 12.28
C ASN A 327 -16.08 30.81 12.90
N ILE A 328 -16.60 30.03 13.86
CA ILE A 328 -17.64 30.48 14.79
C ILE A 328 -16.92 30.63 16.12
N GLN A 329 -16.69 31.86 16.54
CA GLN A 329 -16.23 32.14 17.90
C GLN A 329 -17.43 32.02 18.83
N ASP A 330 -17.33 31.14 19.82
CA ASP A 330 -18.26 31.13 20.95
C ASP A 330 -18.23 32.51 21.62
N SER A 331 -19.41 33.10 21.77
CA SER A 331 -19.64 34.37 22.49
C SER A 331 -20.64 34.11 23.61
N ASP A 332 -20.26 33.23 24.53
CA ASP A 332 -20.99 33.02 25.78
C ASP A 332 -20.75 34.22 26.72
N HIS A 333 -21.72 35.12 26.84
CA HIS A 333 -21.94 35.84 28.09
C HIS A 333 -23.35 36.43 28.22
N GLN A 334 -23.86 36.31 29.46
CA GLN A 334 -25.01 37.03 30.04
C GLN A 334 -26.43 36.69 29.52
N LEU A 335 -26.94 35.57 30.03
CA LEU A 335 -28.34 35.52 30.45
C LEU A 335 -28.50 36.30 31.77
N SER A 336 -29.32 37.36 31.74
CA SER A 336 -29.88 38.02 32.92
C SER A 336 -31.35 38.31 32.65
N ASN A 337 -32.18 38.10 33.66
CA ASN A 337 -33.64 38.25 33.61
C ASN A 337 -34.08 39.61 33.05
N GLU A 338 -35.15 39.63 32.25
CA GLU A 338 -36.33 40.43 32.61
C GLU A 338 -37.61 39.97 31.89
N THR A 339 -38.73 40.40 32.45
CA THR A 339 -40.06 39.76 32.34
C THR A 339 -40.97 40.33 31.26
N CYS A 340 -41.98 39.55 30.89
CA CYS A 340 -43.11 39.99 30.06
C CYS A 340 -43.78 41.24 30.63
N ILE A 341 -44.02 42.24 29.77
CA ILE A 341 -45.17 43.15 29.91
C ILE A 341 -45.93 43.15 28.58
N VAL A 342 -47.24 42.95 28.68
CA VAL A 342 -48.22 43.16 27.62
C VAL A 342 -48.81 44.54 27.83
N GLU A 343 -48.82 45.40 26.80
CA GLU A 343 -49.90 46.37 26.62
C GLU A 343 -50.01 46.85 25.17
N ASP A 344 -51.11 47.53 24.87
CA ASP A 344 -51.84 47.48 23.59
C ASP A 344 -52.29 48.89 23.15
N GLN A 345 -52.81 49.01 21.91
CA GLN A 345 -53.34 50.23 21.26
C GLN A 345 -52.27 51.24 20.77
N LYS A 346 -52.50 52.08 19.73
CA LYS A 346 -53.73 52.43 18.99
C LYS A 346 -53.47 52.81 17.51
N THR A 347 -54.54 53.08 16.77
CA THR A 347 -54.64 53.11 15.29
C THR A 347 -54.53 54.49 14.61
N ASP A 348 -54.66 54.48 13.27
CA ASP A 348 -54.97 55.57 12.31
C ASP A 348 -53.76 56.32 11.68
N ASN A 349 -53.72 56.68 10.38
CA ASN A 349 -54.76 56.63 9.32
C ASN A 349 -54.21 56.58 7.86
N LEU A 350 -55.00 56.00 6.95
CA LEU A 350 -55.18 56.24 5.48
C LEU A 350 -54.02 56.70 4.53
N GLN A 351 -53.82 55.98 3.40
CA GLN A 351 -54.43 56.31 2.09
C GLN A 351 -54.34 55.13 1.06
N ARG A 352 -55.01 55.20 -0.11
CA ARG A 352 -55.46 54.03 -0.92
C ARG A 352 -54.95 53.96 -2.40
N GLN A 353 -54.67 52.72 -2.85
CA GLN A 353 -55.04 52.06 -4.14
C GLN A 353 -54.64 52.67 -5.53
N PRO A 354 -54.81 51.94 -6.69
CA PRO A 354 -55.39 50.60 -6.92
C PRO A 354 -54.54 49.59 -7.74
N VAL A 355 -55.09 48.36 -7.85
CA VAL A 355 -54.65 47.22 -8.69
C VAL A 355 -55.57 47.10 -9.93
N SER A 356 -55.08 46.53 -11.03
CA SER A 356 -55.90 46.16 -12.21
C SER A 356 -55.80 44.67 -12.56
N THR A 357 -56.94 44.12 -13.03
CA THR A 357 -57.22 42.70 -13.35
C THR A 357 -56.84 42.27 -14.78
N PRO A 358 -56.78 40.94 -15.04
CA PRO A 358 -56.97 40.41 -16.40
C PRO A 358 -58.02 39.28 -16.53
N GLY A 359 -58.58 39.16 -17.74
CA GLY A 359 -59.40 38.05 -18.26
C GLY A 359 -60.17 38.49 -19.52
N PRO A 360 -60.97 37.62 -20.20
CA PRO A 360 -60.92 36.15 -20.26
C PRO A 360 -61.24 35.56 -21.68
N ARG A 361 -61.32 34.21 -21.79
CA ARG A 361 -61.86 33.37 -22.92
C ARG A 361 -61.02 33.31 -24.21
N GLY A 362 -60.92 32.19 -24.96
CA GLY A 362 -61.48 30.81 -24.88
C GLY A 362 -61.02 29.98 -26.11
N THR A 363 -61.64 28.93 -26.69
CA THR A 363 -62.89 28.15 -26.43
C THR A 363 -62.91 26.83 -27.27
N PHE A 364 -62.79 25.61 -26.67
CA PHE A 364 -63.06 24.26 -27.28
C PHE A 364 -62.16 23.83 -28.48
N GLY A 365 -61.86 22.56 -28.83
CA GLY A 365 -62.31 21.18 -28.50
C GLY A 365 -62.29 20.36 -29.82
N GLY A 366 -62.11 19.04 -29.97
CA GLY A 366 -61.78 17.88 -29.11
C GLY A 366 -61.91 16.57 -29.95
N PHE A 367 -61.45 15.40 -29.43
CA PHE A 367 -61.73 14.02 -29.95
C PHE A 367 -61.14 13.63 -31.35
N LEU A 368 -60.79 12.38 -31.72
CA LEU A 368 -60.91 11.01 -31.15
C LEU A 368 -59.78 10.05 -31.70
N HIS A 369 -59.65 8.86 -31.08
CA HIS A 369 -59.12 7.52 -31.51
C HIS A 369 -58.79 7.23 -33.02
N ALA A 370 -57.98 6.22 -33.42
CA ALA A 370 -57.18 5.17 -32.74
C ALA A 370 -56.22 4.42 -33.70
N ASP A 371 -55.29 3.65 -33.12
CA ASP A 371 -54.78 2.30 -33.49
C ASP A 371 -54.02 1.94 -34.79
N CYS A 372 -53.03 1.07 -34.55
CA CYS A 372 -52.55 -0.08 -35.34
C CYS A 372 -51.63 0.07 -36.58
N ALA A 373 -50.37 -0.32 -36.34
CA ALA A 373 -49.61 -1.37 -37.04
C ALA A 373 -49.39 -1.32 -38.58
N GLY A 374 -48.11 -1.34 -38.99
CA GLY A 374 -47.70 -1.60 -40.38
C GLY A 374 -46.18 -1.70 -40.54
N THR A 375 -45.68 -2.90 -40.83
CA THR A 375 -44.25 -3.24 -41.05
C THR A 375 -43.73 -2.79 -42.44
N PRO A 376 -42.40 -2.83 -42.70
CA PRO A 376 -41.74 -1.98 -43.71
C PRO A 376 -41.60 -2.63 -45.10
N SER A 377 -41.07 -1.90 -46.09
CA SER A 377 -39.89 -2.22 -46.94
C SER A 377 -39.71 -1.12 -48.05
N PRO A 378 -38.88 -1.22 -49.11
CA PRO A 378 -37.74 -0.29 -49.27
C PRO A 378 -37.60 0.30 -50.71
N LEU A 379 -36.39 0.75 -51.08
CA LEU A 379 -35.98 1.23 -52.42
C LEU A 379 -36.54 2.63 -52.77
N GLY A 380 -35.84 3.50 -53.50
CA GLY A 380 -34.51 3.44 -54.11
C GLY A 380 -34.28 4.68 -54.99
N SER A 381 -33.18 4.71 -55.77
CA SER A 381 -32.78 5.82 -56.68
C SER A 381 -32.29 7.09 -55.95
N ASN A 382 -31.02 7.49 -56.02
CA ASN A 382 -30.29 8.02 -57.19
C ASN A 382 -31.07 9.11 -57.95
N CYS A 383 -30.54 10.33 -57.96
CA CYS A 383 -30.22 11.06 -59.20
C CYS A 383 -29.23 12.20 -58.90
N ASP A 384 -28.41 12.51 -59.89
CA ASP A 384 -27.25 13.39 -59.82
C ASP A 384 -27.58 14.89 -59.87
N GLY A 385 -26.56 15.70 -59.53
CA GLY A 385 -26.09 16.74 -60.47
C GLY A 385 -26.81 18.08 -60.44
N GLY A 386 -26.16 19.09 -59.84
CA GLY A 386 -26.65 20.48 -59.87
C GLY A 386 -25.64 21.48 -59.34
N ALA A 387 -24.49 21.61 -60.00
CA ALA A 387 -23.50 22.63 -59.66
C ALA A 387 -23.95 24.02 -60.14
N LEU A 388 -23.77 25.06 -59.31
CA LEU A 388 -23.53 26.43 -59.79
C LEU A 388 -22.74 27.24 -58.75
N ASN A 389 -21.68 27.89 -59.22
CA ASN A 389 -20.81 28.77 -58.42
C ASN A 389 -21.49 30.11 -58.14
N ILE A 390 -21.36 30.64 -56.92
CA ILE A 390 -21.05 32.07 -56.70
C ILE A 390 -19.91 32.16 -55.68
N VAL A 391 -18.95 33.01 -56.01
CA VAL A 391 -17.69 33.22 -55.30
C VAL A 391 -17.72 34.55 -54.52
N GLN A 392 -16.96 34.55 -53.41
CA GLN A 392 -16.30 35.68 -52.69
C GLN A 392 -16.99 36.33 -51.48
N PRO A 393 -16.22 36.90 -50.53
CA PRO A 393 -14.83 36.58 -50.09
C PRO A 393 -14.73 36.15 -48.61
N LEU A 394 -13.53 35.71 -48.21
CA LEU A 394 -13.13 35.59 -46.80
C LEU A 394 -13.06 36.97 -46.14
N ASP A 395 -13.29 37.01 -44.82
CA ASP A 395 -12.69 38.01 -43.95
C ASP A 395 -11.96 37.34 -42.77
N ALA A 396 -10.95 38.00 -42.21
CA ALA A 396 -9.87 37.35 -41.47
C ALA A 396 -10.21 37.05 -40.01
N ALA A 397 -9.83 35.85 -39.55
CA ALA A 397 -9.74 35.50 -38.13
C ALA A 397 -8.36 34.89 -37.82
N GLN A 398 -7.84 35.20 -36.63
CA GLN A 398 -6.43 35.11 -36.26
C GLN A 398 -5.94 33.67 -35.99
N PRO A 399 -4.63 33.39 -36.10
CA PRO A 399 -4.07 32.07 -35.79
C PRO A 399 -4.24 31.75 -34.31
N LEU A 400 -4.79 30.57 -34.03
CA LEU A 400 -4.92 30.02 -32.69
C LEU A 400 -3.54 29.73 -32.08
N ASP A 401 -3.40 30.13 -30.82
CA ASP A 401 -2.16 30.06 -30.05
C ASP A 401 -1.60 28.63 -29.96
N VAL A 402 -0.28 28.50 -30.03
CA VAL A 402 0.39 27.20 -30.05
C VAL A 402 0.28 26.57 -28.67
N ALA A 403 -0.46 25.46 -28.57
CA ALA A 403 -0.59 24.70 -27.34
C ALA A 403 0.79 24.36 -26.77
N GLN A 404 1.13 24.95 -25.63
CA GLN A 404 2.39 24.66 -24.94
C GLN A 404 2.47 23.16 -24.61
N PRO A 405 3.60 22.49 -24.92
CA PRO A 405 3.75 21.08 -24.61
C PRO A 405 3.72 20.89 -23.09
N LEU A 406 2.82 20.00 -22.63
CA LEU A 406 2.70 19.61 -21.23
C LEU A 406 4.05 19.16 -20.67
N ASP A 407 4.33 19.63 -19.45
CA ASP A 407 5.56 19.49 -18.69
C ASP A 407 6.09 18.04 -18.67
N VAL A 408 7.00 17.72 -19.60
CA VAL A 408 7.78 16.49 -19.57
C VAL A 408 8.86 16.72 -18.53
N VAL A 409 8.64 16.17 -17.33
CA VAL A 409 9.65 16.11 -16.26
C VAL A 409 10.98 15.70 -16.89
N GLN A 410 11.92 16.65 -16.94
CA GLN A 410 13.19 16.44 -17.64
C GLN A 410 13.88 15.20 -17.03
N PRO A 411 14.33 14.23 -17.86
CA PRO A 411 15.29 13.26 -17.38
C PRO A 411 16.54 13.99 -16.88
N LEU A 412 17.28 13.36 -15.98
CA LEU A 412 18.48 13.92 -15.35
C LEU A 412 19.68 13.94 -16.35
N ASP A 413 19.48 14.55 -17.51
CA ASP A 413 20.40 14.55 -18.65
C ASP A 413 21.18 15.86 -18.76
N ALA A 414 22.40 15.75 -19.31
CA ALA A 414 23.36 16.83 -19.51
C ALA A 414 23.88 17.55 -18.25
N ALA A 415 24.76 16.85 -17.51
CA ALA A 415 26.02 17.38 -16.96
C ALA A 415 26.02 18.62 -16.06
N GLN A 416 24.88 19.13 -15.57
CA GLN A 416 24.91 20.17 -14.55
C GLN A 416 25.60 19.65 -13.27
N PRO A 417 26.48 20.46 -12.63
CA PRO A 417 27.05 20.10 -11.35
C PRO A 417 25.91 19.93 -10.35
N LEU A 418 25.81 18.73 -9.76
CA LEU A 418 24.80 18.45 -8.76
C LEU A 418 25.08 19.31 -7.53
N ASP A 419 24.03 19.82 -6.88
CA ASP A 419 24.17 20.55 -5.63
C ASP A 419 24.98 19.71 -4.63
N ALA A 420 26.05 20.30 -4.09
CA ALA A 420 26.99 19.60 -3.21
C ALA A 420 26.31 18.95 -1.99
N SER A 421 25.21 19.54 -1.49
CA SER A 421 24.42 18.96 -0.39
C SER A 421 23.70 17.66 -0.78
N ILE A 422 23.36 17.48 -2.06
CA ILE A 422 22.79 16.23 -2.57
C ILE A 422 23.90 15.18 -2.74
N GLU A 423 25.08 15.57 -3.22
CA GLU A 423 26.22 14.65 -3.33
C GLU A 423 26.64 14.16 -1.92
N GLU A 424 26.70 15.06 -0.93
CA GLU A 424 26.93 14.71 0.48
C GLU A 424 25.84 13.78 1.04
N ALA A 425 24.56 14.02 0.69
CA ALA A 425 23.46 13.14 1.06
C ALA A 425 23.61 11.71 0.51
N GLN A 426 24.10 11.57 -0.73
CA GLN A 426 24.33 10.26 -1.34
C GLN A 426 25.56 9.57 -0.74
N GLN A 427 26.64 10.32 -0.45
CA GLN A 427 27.82 9.79 0.26
C GLN A 427 27.47 9.33 1.68
N PHE A 428 26.64 10.07 2.41
CA PHE A 428 26.11 9.66 3.71
C PHE A 428 25.38 8.31 3.65
N LEU A 429 24.56 8.08 2.62
CA LEU A 429 23.88 6.79 2.44
C LEU A 429 24.85 5.64 2.17
N VAL A 430 25.95 5.88 1.45
CA VAL A 430 27.02 4.88 1.29
C VAL A 430 27.68 4.57 2.64
N GLY A 431 27.96 5.57 3.47
CA GLY A 431 28.43 5.38 4.85
C GLY A 431 27.49 4.50 5.67
N VAL A 432 26.18 4.79 5.66
CA VAL A 432 25.16 4.00 6.37
C VAL A 432 25.08 2.55 5.87
N ILE A 433 25.27 2.31 4.58
CA ILE A 433 25.36 0.96 4.00
C ILE A 433 26.64 0.25 4.45
N GLN A 434 27.79 0.93 4.42
CA GLN A 434 29.09 0.38 4.80
C GLN A 434 29.22 0.09 6.29
N ASP A 435 28.61 0.90 7.16
CA ASP A 435 28.57 0.65 8.61
C ASP A 435 27.67 -0.54 8.97
N GLY A 436 26.70 -0.87 8.10
CA GLY A 436 25.97 -2.13 8.17
C GLY A 436 26.84 -3.37 7.93
N CYS A 437 27.97 -3.24 7.22
CA CYS A 437 28.91 -4.34 6.97
C CYS A 437 29.77 -4.70 8.18
N LYS A 438 30.08 -3.72 9.04
CA LYS A 438 31.19 -3.81 10.01
C LYS A 438 30.90 -4.63 11.26
N ARG A 439 29.64 -5.02 11.50
CA ARG A 439 29.22 -5.73 12.72
C ARG A 439 29.34 -7.25 12.55
N ASP A 440 30.54 -7.76 12.82
CA ASP A 440 30.83 -9.12 13.29
C ASP A 440 29.96 -10.26 12.73
N PHE A 441 29.98 -10.45 11.41
CA PHE A 441 29.85 -11.79 10.84
C PHE A 441 31.13 -12.58 11.17
N GLY A 442 31.30 -12.95 12.45
CA GLY A 442 32.55 -13.45 13.01
C GLY A 442 33.08 -14.69 12.29
N ASN A 443 34.11 -14.49 11.44
CA ASN A 443 34.95 -15.48 10.75
C ASN A 443 34.26 -16.72 10.13
N GLY A 444 32.95 -16.66 9.88
CA GLY A 444 32.25 -17.69 9.12
C GLY A 444 32.81 -17.71 7.71
N GLN A 445 33.64 -18.71 7.38
CA GLN A 445 34.21 -18.89 6.04
C GLN A 445 33.06 -19.02 5.03
N VAL A 446 32.70 -17.91 4.39
CA VAL A 446 31.85 -17.91 3.21
C VAL A 446 32.65 -18.60 2.12
N LEU A 447 32.37 -19.89 1.91
CA LEU A 447 33.02 -20.70 0.89
C LEU A 447 32.94 -19.99 -0.46
N SER A 448 34.10 -19.54 -0.95
CA SER A 448 34.20 -18.90 -2.26
C SER A 448 33.61 -19.83 -3.32
N PRO A 449 32.62 -19.37 -4.11
CA PRO A 449 32.00 -20.22 -5.12
C PRO A 449 33.04 -20.68 -6.14
N ALA A 450 32.99 -21.96 -6.52
CA ALA A 450 33.94 -22.53 -7.46
C ALA A 450 34.02 -21.70 -8.77
N PRO A 451 35.22 -21.44 -9.33
CA PRO A 451 35.38 -20.59 -10.51
C PRO A 451 34.50 -20.98 -11.71
N GLU A 452 34.25 -22.27 -11.90
CA GLU A 452 33.34 -22.80 -12.92
C GLU A 452 31.89 -22.30 -12.74
N SER A 453 31.41 -22.23 -11.50
CA SER A 453 30.06 -21.72 -11.19
C SER A 453 29.94 -20.24 -11.49
N LEU A 454 31.00 -19.46 -11.24
CA LEU A 454 31.08 -18.04 -11.59
C LEU A 454 31.11 -17.84 -13.12
N SER A 455 31.93 -18.60 -13.85
CA SER A 455 31.96 -18.54 -15.32
C SER A 455 30.62 -18.88 -15.95
N LYS A 456 29.95 -19.94 -15.45
CA LYS A 456 28.60 -20.35 -15.87
C LYS A 456 27.53 -19.31 -15.52
N ALA A 457 27.64 -18.65 -14.37
CA ALA A 457 26.76 -17.53 -14.01
C ALA A 457 26.94 -16.35 -14.98
N MET A 458 28.17 -16.02 -15.35
CA MET A 458 28.46 -14.94 -16.32
C MET A 458 27.96 -15.25 -17.73
N GLU A 459 28.10 -16.49 -18.20
CA GLU A 459 27.54 -16.92 -19.48
C GLU A 459 26.00 -16.85 -19.48
N CYS A 460 25.37 -17.30 -18.39
CA CYS A 460 23.92 -17.25 -18.21
C CYS A 460 23.40 -15.80 -18.13
N LEU A 461 24.10 -14.92 -17.42
CA LEU A 461 23.83 -13.48 -17.37
C LEU A 461 23.92 -12.85 -18.76
N THR A 462 25.02 -13.10 -19.48
CA THR A 462 25.22 -12.60 -20.85
C THR A 462 24.07 -13.04 -21.75
N ARG A 463 23.70 -14.32 -21.71
CA ARG A 463 22.61 -14.90 -22.52
C ARG A 463 21.24 -14.27 -22.19
N VAL A 464 20.89 -14.14 -20.90
CA VAL A 464 19.61 -13.57 -20.47
C VAL A 464 19.50 -12.09 -20.78
N VAL A 465 20.58 -11.33 -20.55
CA VAL A 465 20.59 -9.88 -20.80
C VAL A 465 20.57 -9.59 -22.29
N VAL A 466 21.51 -10.14 -23.07
CA VAL A 466 21.61 -9.86 -24.52
C VAL A 466 20.34 -10.28 -25.28
N SER A 467 19.74 -11.44 -24.97
CA SER A 467 18.50 -11.87 -25.62
C SER A 467 17.28 -11.00 -25.26
N ALA A 468 17.31 -10.34 -24.10
CA ALA A 468 16.20 -9.51 -23.62
C ALA A 468 16.35 -8.02 -23.95
N CYS A 469 17.58 -7.52 -24.16
CA CYS A 469 17.83 -6.15 -24.64
C CYS A 469 17.16 -5.84 -25.99
N ASN A 470 16.90 -6.86 -26.82
CA ASN A 470 16.15 -6.74 -28.07
C ASN A 470 14.63 -6.48 -27.88
N LYS A 471 14.10 -6.52 -26.63
CA LYS A 471 12.69 -6.25 -26.34
C LYS A 471 12.48 -4.78 -25.98
N PRO A 472 11.44 -4.10 -26.50
CA PRO A 472 11.24 -2.66 -26.31
C PRO A 472 11.15 -2.26 -24.83
N ILE A 473 11.63 -1.04 -24.54
CA ILE A 473 11.73 -0.50 -23.19
C ILE A 473 10.34 -0.13 -22.67
N GLY A 474 9.91 -0.81 -21.60
CA GLY A 474 8.69 -0.48 -20.86
C GLY A 474 9.00 0.61 -19.83
N ARG A 475 8.07 1.56 -19.68
CA ARG A 475 8.30 2.81 -18.94
C ARG A 475 8.71 2.62 -17.48
N ASP A 476 9.61 3.52 -17.07
CA ASP A 476 9.91 3.97 -15.72
C ASP A 476 10.21 2.90 -14.67
N THR A 477 11.50 2.60 -14.52
CA THR A 477 12.05 2.07 -13.26
C THR A 477 12.90 3.17 -12.60
N ARG A 478 12.29 4.11 -11.87
CA ARG A 478 13.02 5.06 -10.98
C ARG A 478 13.60 4.44 -9.69
N PHE A 479 13.43 3.13 -9.50
CA PHE A 479 13.92 2.37 -8.35
C PHE A 479 14.54 1.04 -8.77
N CYS A 480 15.27 0.40 -7.84
CA CYS A 480 15.73 -0.97 -7.94
C CYS A 480 15.30 -1.76 -6.68
N SER A 481 14.93 -3.03 -6.80
CA SER A 481 14.68 -3.90 -5.65
C SER A 481 15.99 -4.35 -4.99
N TRP A 482 16.01 -4.36 -3.66
CA TRP A 482 17.16 -4.75 -2.81
C TRP A 482 17.88 -6.01 -3.29
N ASP A 483 17.15 -7.10 -3.54
CA ASP A 483 17.72 -8.38 -4.01
C ASP A 483 18.58 -8.25 -5.27
N ARG A 484 18.19 -7.34 -6.18
CA ARG A 484 18.89 -7.12 -7.46
C ARG A 484 20.05 -6.17 -7.31
N ALA A 485 19.92 -5.14 -6.47
CA ALA A 485 21.05 -4.29 -6.09
C ALA A 485 22.15 -5.12 -5.39
N ARG A 486 21.77 -6.00 -4.46
CA ARG A 486 22.70 -6.93 -3.79
C ARG A 486 23.37 -7.88 -4.79
N VAL A 487 22.58 -8.59 -5.61
CA VAL A 487 23.14 -9.52 -6.61
C VAL A 487 23.98 -8.80 -7.67
N ALA A 488 23.66 -7.56 -8.05
CA ALA A 488 24.51 -6.76 -8.94
C ALA A 488 25.86 -6.41 -8.31
N GLY A 489 25.88 -5.99 -7.04
CA GLY A 489 27.13 -5.75 -6.30
C GLY A 489 28.02 -6.99 -6.27
N GLU A 490 27.42 -8.15 -5.94
CA GLU A 490 28.07 -9.46 -5.86
C GLU A 490 28.55 -10.00 -7.22
N LEU A 491 27.77 -9.81 -8.29
CA LEU A 491 28.19 -10.15 -9.66
C LEU A 491 29.38 -9.28 -10.09
N TYR A 492 29.36 -7.98 -9.79
CA TYR A 492 30.41 -7.06 -10.19
C TYR A 492 31.71 -7.27 -9.38
N SER A 493 31.62 -7.70 -8.12
CA SER A 493 32.80 -7.96 -7.28
C SER A 493 33.43 -9.35 -7.50
N LYS A 494 32.63 -10.39 -7.81
CA LYS A 494 33.11 -11.78 -7.93
C LYS A 494 33.38 -12.24 -9.37
N LEU A 495 32.84 -11.58 -10.39
CA LEU A 495 33.06 -11.96 -11.79
C LEU A 495 34.23 -11.22 -12.43
N ASP A 496 34.73 -11.76 -13.55
CA ASP A 496 35.76 -11.11 -14.34
C ASP A 496 35.31 -9.70 -14.78
N ARG A 497 36.09 -8.69 -14.34
CA ARG A 497 35.76 -7.28 -14.53
C ARG A 497 35.75 -6.88 -16.00
N SER A 498 36.65 -7.45 -16.82
CA SER A 498 36.73 -7.14 -18.25
C SER A 498 35.47 -7.59 -19.00
N ARG A 499 35.02 -8.82 -18.75
CA ARG A 499 33.78 -9.37 -19.32
C ARG A 499 32.55 -8.63 -18.79
N MET A 500 32.55 -8.22 -17.53
CA MET A 500 31.45 -7.41 -16.97
C MET A 500 31.36 -6.04 -17.64
N GLN A 501 32.48 -5.33 -17.81
CA GLN A 501 32.52 -4.05 -18.51
C GLN A 501 32.11 -4.18 -19.98
N MET A 502 32.58 -5.22 -20.69
CA MET A 502 32.11 -5.51 -22.06
C MET A 502 30.60 -5.79 -22.14
N LEU A 503 30.01 -6.46 -21.13
CA LEU A 503 28.57 -6.66 -21.06
C LEU A 503 27.82 -5.35 -20.81
N LEU A 504 28.30 -4.53 -19.87
CA LEU A 504 27.68 -3.24 -19.55
C LEU A 504 27.76 -2.27 -20.72
N ALA A 505 28.89 -2.17 -21.43
CA ALA A 505 29.00 -1.36 -22.65
C ALA A 505 28.00 -1.80 -23.74
N LYS A 506 27.79 -3.11 -23.92
CA LYS A 506 26.75 -3.64 -24.83
C LYS A 506 25.32 -3.32 -24.37
N CYS A 507 25.07 -3.26 -23.05
CA CYS A 507 23.78 -2.85 -22.52
C CYS A 507 23.55 -1.34 -22.69
N GLU A 508 24.59 -0.54 -22.42
CA GLU A 508 24.60 0.92 -22.54
C GLU A 508 24.31 1.36 -23.98
N ALA A 509 24.92 0.71 -24.97
CA ALA A 509 24.66 0.95 -26.39
C ALA A 509 23.20 0.66 -26.84
N VAL A 510 22.43 -0.15 -26.09
CA VAL A 510 21.04 -0.51 -26.43
C VAL A 510 20.00 0.21 -25.57
N LEU A 511 20.33 0.48 -24.31
CA LEU A 511 19.39 0.98 -23.30
C LEU A 511 19.59 2.47 -22.99
N GLY A 512 20.77 3.01 -23.31
CA GLY A 512 21.29 4.21 -22.68
C GLY A 512 21.71 3.98 -21.23
N ARG A 513 22.74 4.69 -20.78
CA ARG A 513 23.12 4.78 -19.37
C ARG A 513 23.09 6.26 -18.98
N PRO A 514 22.23 6.66 -18.02
CA PRO A 514 22.22 8.04 -17.55
C PRO A 514 23.58 8.45 -16.97
N ALA A 515 23.97 9.70 -17.19
CA ALA A 515 25.27 10.21 -16.82
C ALA A 515 25.53 10.10 -15.30
N GLY A 516 26.74 9.66 -14.94
CA GLY A 516 27.18 9.54 -13.54
C GLY A 516 26.65 8.31 -12.78
N ILE A 517 25.84 7.43 -13.37
CA ILE A 517 25.41 6.19 -12.70
C ILE A 517 26.58 5.19 -12.59
N THR A 518 26.79 4.54 -11.44
CA THR A 518 27.84 3.52 -11.25
C THR A 518 27.59 2.24 -12.05
N ASP A 519 28.65 1.51 -12.39
CA ASP A 519 28.54 0.23 -13.13
C ASP A 519 27.64 -0.77 -12.38
N GLN A 520 27.77 -0.83 -11.06
CA GLN A 520 27.02 -1.72 -10.18
C GLN A 520 25.54 -1.33 -10.10
N TRP A 521 25.21 -0.03 -10.07
CA TRP A 521 23.82 0.39 -10.12
C TRP A 521 23.22 0.14 -11.49
N PHE A 522 23.93 0.48 -12.57
CA PHE A 522 23.48 0.21 -13.93
C PHE A 522 23.24 -1.30 -14.16
N LEU A 523 24.13 -2.16 -13.69
CA LEU A 523 23.92 -3.61 -13.65
C LEU A 523 22.65 -3.96 -12.87
N ALA A 524 22.41 -3.35 -11.70
CA ALA A 524 21.19 -3.57 -10.93
C ALA A 524 19.91 -3.16 -11.70
N LYS A 525 19.96 -2.10 -12.52
CA LYS A 525 18.86 -1.71 -13.42
C LYS A 525 18.65 -2.71 -14.56
N VAL A 526 19.73 -3.14 -15.21
CA VAL A 526 19.71 -4.19 -16.25
C VAL A 526 19.11 -5.48 -15.70
N LEU A 527 19.53 -5.91 -14.50
CA LEU A 527 18.89 -7.01 -13.78
C LEU A 527 17.42 -6.71 -13.49
N GLN A 528 17.07 -5.55 -12.94
CA GLN A 528 15.68 -5.14 -12.63
C GLN A 528 14.75 -5.21 -13.85
N ARG A 529 15.29 -4.92 -15.03
CA ARG A 529 14.57 -4.93 -16.30
C ARG A 529 14.41 -6.33 -16.89
N PHE A 530 15.48 -7.13 -16.92
CA PHE A 530 15.53 -8.35 -17.74
C PHE A 530 15.58 -9.68 -16.98
N ALA A 531 16.07 -9.68 -15.74
CA ALA A 531 16.17 -10.91 -14.95
C ALA A 531 14.81 -11.32 -14.35
N PRO A 532 14.23 -12.49 -14.68
CA PRO A 532 13.04 -12.97 -13.97
C PRO A 532 13.42 -13.43 -12.55
N THR A 533 12.50 -13.29 -11.57
CA THR A 533 12.76 -13.63 -10.16
C THR A 533 13.27 -15.08 -9.96
N ARG A 534 12.83 -16.03 -10.79
CA ARG A 534 13.35 -17.41 -10.77
C ARG A 534 14.84 -17.49 -11.10
N TRP A 535 15.28 -16.73 -12.10
CA TRP A 535 16.69 -16.67 -12.48
C TRP A 535 17.52 -15.94 -11.42
N MET A 536 16.97 -14.88 -10.80
CA MET A 536 17.62 -14.21 -9.66
C MET A 536 17.94 -15.20 -8.54
N ALA A 537 16.99 -16.07 -8.19
CA ALA A 537 17.20 -17.12 -7.18
C ALA A 537 18.29 -18.14 -7.58
N THR A 538 18.35 -18.52 -8.86
CA THR A 538 19.42 -19.39 -9.38
C THR A 538 20.79 -18.73 -9.27
N VAL A 539 20.94 -17.49 -9.74
CA VAL A 539 22.22 -16.77 -9.73
C VAL A 539 22.67 -16.44 -8.32
N ALA A 540 21.77 -16.00 -7.45
CA ALA A 540 22.10 -15.76 -6.06
C ALA A 540 22.59 -17.04 -5.36
N LYS A 541 21.95 -18.19 -5.61
CA LYS A 541 22.45 -19.50 -5.14
C LYS A 541 23.86 -19.81 -5.66
N CYS A 542 24.17 -19.50 -6.92
CA CYS A 542 25.52 -19.66 -7.48
C CYS A 542 26.57 -18.71 -6.86
N LEU A 543 26.17 -17.56 -6.33
CA LEU A 543 27.05 -16.56 -5.70
C LEU A 543 27.23 -16.75 -4.18
N GLY A 544 26.50 -17.70 -3.57
CA GLY A 544 26.39 -17.84 -2.11
C GLY A 544 25.51 -16.77 -1.46
N VAL A 545 24.65 -16.09 -2.23
CA VAL A 545 23.82 -14.96 -1.79
C VAL A 545 22.43 -15.46 -1.39
N THR A 546 22.06 -15.24 -0.14
CA THR A 546 20.71 -15.53 0.36
C THR A 546 19.73 -14.45 -0.08
N LEU A 547 18.97 -14.69 -1.15
CA LEU A 547 17.75 -13.91 -1.42
C LEU A 547 16.67 -14.30 -0.42
N GLN A 548 15.97 -13.30 0.12
CA GLN A 548 14.82 -13.58 0.94
C GLN A 548 13.56 -13.67 0.08
N GLY A 549 12.92 -14.85 0.07
CA GLY A 549 11.65 -15.10 -0.61
C GLY A 549 10.45 -14.37 0.00
N GLY A 550 10.66 -13.29 0.75
CA GLY A 550 9.60 -12.49 1.36
C GLY A 550 8.80 -11.71 0.32
N ASN A 551 7.49 -11.60 0.53
CA ASN A 551 6.61 -10.81 -0.34
C ASN A 551 6.89 -9.29 -0.33
N ARG A 552 7.73 -8.79 0.58
CA ARG A 552 8.06 -7.36 0.73
C ARG A 552 9.38 -7.05 0.03
N GLN A 553 9.29 -6.46 -1.16
CA GLN A 553 10.46 -5.96 -1.88
C GLN A 553 10.83 -4.57 -1.40
N PHE A 554 11.87 -4.47 -0.56
CA PHE A 554 12.55 -3.22 -0.28
C PHE A 554 13.02 -2.59 -1.60
N ARG A 555 12.53 -1.38 -1.91
CA ARG A 555 12.91 -0.61 -3.11
C ARG A 555 13.84 0.53 -2.73
N ILE A 556 14.89 0.73 -3.51
CA ILE A 556 15.87 1.82 -3.34
C ILE A 556 15.76 2.70 -4.59
N GLN A 557 15.70 4.02 -4.40
CA GLN A 557 15.41 4.99 -5.46
C GLN A 557 16.70 5.49 -6.12
N ASP A 558 16.65 5.77 -7.42
CA ASP A 558 17.85 6.14 -8.19
C ASP A 558 18.48 7.45 -7.69
N VAL A 559 17.65 8.44 -7.36
CA VAL A 559 18.06 9.75 -6.83
C VAL A 559 18.87 9.68 -5.53
N ALA A 560 18.82 8.56 -4.82
CA ALA A 560 19.53 8.36 -3.54
C ALA A 560 20.84 7.57 -3.68
N MET A 561 20.97 6.69 -4.69
CA MET A 561 22.09 5.75 -4.75
C MET A 561 22.85 5.75 -6.08
N ALA A 562 22.28 6.24 -7.18
CA ALA A 562 22.77 5.89 -8.51
C ALA A 562 24.23 6.27 -8.78
N ARG A 563 24.75 7.36 -8.18
CA ARG A 563 26.12 7.86 -8.37
C ARG A 563 27.20 7.22 -7.49
N HIS A 564 26.83 6.70 -6.32
CA HIS A 564 27.80 6.18 -5.34
C HIS A 564 27.52 4.74 -4.90
N PHE A 565 26.59 4.03 -5.54
CA PHE A 565 26.29 2.65 -5.19
C PHE A 565 27.50 1.73 -5.41
N THR A 566 28.06 1.20 -4.32
CA THR A 566 29.18 0.26 -4.29
C THR A 566 28.76 -1.21 -4.11
N GLY A 567 27.46 -1.50 -4.06
CA GLY A 567 26.89 -2.80 -3.67
C GLY A 567 26.02 -2.73 -2.42
N LEU A 568 25.39 -3.85 -2.04
CA LEU A 568 24.73 -4.01 -0.73
C LEU A 568 25.33 -5.22 0.01
N PRO A 569 25.66 -5.10 1.30
CA PRO A 569 26.24 -6.19 2.08
C PRO A 569 25.25 -7.30 2.44
N ASP A 570 25.77 -8.40 2.97
CA ASP A 570 24.94 -9.30 3.77
C ASP A 570 24.45 -8.58 5.03
N THR A 571 23.19 -8.80 5.35
CA THR A 571 22.43 -7.96 6.28
C THR A 571 21.30 -8.77 6.90
N THR A 572 21.19 -8.65 8.22
CA THR A 572 20.01 -9.07 8.98
C THR A 572 18.78 -8.28 8.55
N GLU A 573 17.58 -8.80 8.82
CA GLU A 573 16.34 -8.06 8.53
C GLU A 573 16.23 -6.73 9.31
N SER A 574 16.85 -6.64 10.48
CA SER A 574 17.01 -5.40 11.24
C SER A 574 17.84 -4.36 10.47
N GLU A 575 19.01 -4.75 9.96
CA GLU A 575 19.90 -3.84 9.23
C GLU A 575 19.30 -3.40 7.90
N LYS A 576 18.60 -4.29 7.18
CA LYS A 576 17.87 -3.90 5.96
C LYS A 576 16.80 -2.86 6.26
N ARG A 577 16.04 -3.01 7.35
CA ARG A 577 15.05 -2.00 7.76
C ARG A 577 15.71 -0.67 8.10
N ILE A 578 16.85 -0.67 8.79
CA ILE A 578 17.62 0.55 9.08
C ILE A 578 18.06 1.21 7.78
N ILE A 579 18.87 0.53 6.96
CA ILE A 579 19.41 1.05 5.70
C ILE A 579 18.29 1.53 4.80
N TRP A 580 17.26 0.71 4.56
CA TRP A 580 16.14 1.07 3.69
C TRP A 580 15.36 2.29 4.18
N SER A 581 15.07 2.38 5.48
CA SER A 581 14.30 3.52 6.02
C SER A 581 15.08 4.82 5.97
N VAL A 582 16.39 4.78 6.25
CA VAL A 582 17.29 5.92 6.04
C VAL A 582 17.33 6.31 4.56
N CYS A 583 17.56 5.36 3.64
CA CYS A 583 17.54 5.62 2.19
C CYS A 583 16.23 6.26 1.72
N GLN A 584 15.06 5.80 2.20
CA GLN A 584 13.77 6.39 1.82
C GLN A 584 13.60 7.80 2.34
N ILE A 585 13.98 8.06 3.60
CA ILE A 585 13.80 9.39 4.21
C ILE A 585 14.76 10.40 3.56
N VAL A 586 16.01 10.02 3.30
CA VAL A 586 16.96 10.85 2.53
C VAL A 586 16.50 11.04 1.09
N THR A 587 15.92 10.01 0.43
CA THR A 587 15.27 10.18 -0.88
C THR A 587 14.24 11.31 -0.83
N TRP A 588 13.36 11.34 0.17
CA TRP A 588 12.33 12.37 0.28
C TRP A 588 12.94 13.75 0.53
N MET A 589 14.03 13.86 1.31
CA MET A 589 14.75 15.12 1.52
C MET A 589 15.33 15.66 0.22
N VAL A 590 16.02 14.80 -0.56
CA VAL A 590 16.57 15.17 -1.87
C VAL A 590 15.46 15.54 -2.86
N LYS A 591 14.35 14.79 -2.91
CA LYS A 591 13.17 15.15 -3.73
C LYS A 591 12.55 16.48 -3.34
N THR A 592 12.57 16.82 -2.05
CA THR A 592 12.10 18.12 -1.53
C THR A 592 13.05 19.25 -1.92
N LYS A 593 14.37 19.04 -1.80
CA LYS A 593 15.42 19.97 -2.26
C LYS A 593 15.32 20.25 -3.76
N LEU A 594 15.13 19.20 -4.57
CA LEU A 594 14.93 19.25 -6.03
C LEU A 594 13.55 19.77 -6.45
N GLN A 595 12.66 20.07 -5.49
CA GLN A 595 11.28 20.53 -5.75
C GLN A 595 10.49 19.60 -6.70
N GLU A 596 10.64 18.28 -6.57
CA GLU A 596 9.77 17.35 -7.31
C GLU A 596 8.29 17.66 -7.00
N PRO A 597 7.36 17.57 -7.98
CA PRO A 597 6.00 18.12 -7.86
C PRO A 597 5.23 17.69 -6.60
N ASP A 598 5.35 16.43 -6.18
CA ASP A 598 4.71 15.93 -4.96
C ASP A 598 5.31 16.57 -3.68
N PHE A 599 6.63 16.80 -3.65
CA PHE A 599 7.40 17.22 -2.48
C PHE A 599 7.63 18.74 -2.39
N ALA A 600 7.52 19.48 -3.50
CA ALA A 600 7.64 20.95 -3.55
C ALA A 600 6.67 21.68 -2.59
N LEU A 601 5.53 21.05 -2.25
CA LEU A 601 4.59 21.57 -1.27
C LEU A 601 5.20 21.75 0.14
N ILE A 602 6.22 20.97 0.51
CA ILE A 602 6.84 21.01 1.84
C ILE A 602 7.64 22.30 2.05
N THR A 603 8.35 22.76 1.01
CA THR A 603 9.07 24.04 1.01
C THR A 603 8.12 25.21 0.75
N ALA A 604 7.19 25.07 -0.20
CA ALA A 604 6.22 26.12 -0.55
C ALA A 604 5.24 26.46 0.60
N ARG A 605 5.03 25.57 1.57
CA ARG A 605 4.17 25.80 2.76
C ARG A 605 4.95 25.65 4.06
N SER A 606 6.12 26.29 4.13
CA SER A 606 7.03 26.22 5.27
C SER A 606 6.40 26.63 6.61
N GLU A 607 5.43 27.54 6.63
CA GLU A 607 4.74 27.89 7.88
C GLU A 607 3.78 26.78 8.37
N TYR A 608 3.20 25.98 7.48
CA TYR A 608 2.19 24.96 7.84
C TYR A 608 2.80 23.62 8.27
N TYR A 609 3.92 23.22 7.67
CA TYR A 609 4.53 21.92 7.97
C TYR A 609 5.48 21.95 9.17
N TRP A 610 6.09 23.09 9.46
CA TRP A 610 7.15 23.20 10.46
C TRP A 610 6.69 23.81 11.80
N THR A 611 5.44 24.29 11.89
CA THR A 611 4.86 24.81 13.15
C THR A 611 4.04 23.77 13.92
N MET A 612 3.59 22.70 13.26
CA MET A 612 2.68 21.69 13.82
C MET A 612 3.15 20.28 13.47
N ILE A 613 3.12 19.38 14.46
CA ILE A 613 3.41 17.95 14.30
C ILE A 613 2.21 17.12 14.76
N ASP A 614 1.91 16.01 14.09
CA ASP A 614 0.84 15.09 14.53
C ASP A 614 1.40 13.95 15.38
N THR A 615 0.56 13.36 16.25
CA THR A 615 0.99 12.28 17.15
C THR A 615 1.56 11.08 16.38
N TYR A 616 1.05 10.78 15.17
CA TYR A 616 1.61 9.72 14.32
C TYR A 616 3.09 9.97 14.01
N SER A 617 3.43 11.21 13.64
CA SER A 617 4.79 11.61 13.28
C SER A 617 5.71 11.73 14.51
N VAL A 618 5.18 12.11 15.68
CA VAL A 618 5.89 12.05 16.97
C VAL A 618 6.29 10.60 17.30
N GLU A 619 5.33 9.67 17.32
CA GLU A 619 5.58 8.26 17.66
C GLU A 619 6.48 7.57 16.63
N LEU A 620 6.31 7.91 15.34
CA LEU A 620 7.19 7.41 14.29
C LEU A 620 8.63 7.90 14.49
N THR A 621 8.82 9.18 14.79
CA THR A 621 10.16 9.74 15.01
C THR A 621 10.84 9.06 16.20
N ALA A 622 10.11 8.85 17.30
CA ALA A 622 10.62 8.10 18.44
C ALA A 622 10.90 6.63 18.13
N PHE A 623 10.13 5.99 17.24
CA PHE A 623 10.42 4.66 16.72
C PHE A 623 11.68 4.64 15.85
N LEU A 624 11.87 5.64 14.97
CA LEU A 624 13.07 5.74 14.13
C LEU A 624 14.34 6.00 14.95
N TYR A 625 14.27 6.82 16.00
CA TYR A 625 15.36 6.98 16.97
C TYR A 625 15.78 5.63 17.58
N LYS A 626 14.81 4.84 18.06
CA LYS A 626 15.06 3.50 18.61
C LYS A 626 15.57 2.50 17.57
N LEU A 627 15.09 2.57 16.32
CA LEU A 627 15.49 1.68 15.23
C LEU A 627 16.91 1.98 14.74
N TRP A 628 17.26 3.25 14.60
CA TRP A 628 18.55 3.67 14.03
C TRP A 628 19.67 3.77 15.06
N GLY A 629 19.33 4.09 16.31
CA GLY A 629 20.26 4.53 17.35
C GLY A 629 20.53 6.04 17.28
N PRO A 630 21.01 6.64 18.38
CA PRO A 630 21.17 8.10 18.51
C PRO A 630 22.05 8.70 17.41
N GLU A 631 23.21 8.12 17.12
CA GLU A 631 24.17 8.70 16.17
C GLU A 631 23.61 8.78 14.75
N ARG A 632 23.07 7.67 14.23
CA ARG A 632 22.48 7.67 12.88
C ARG A 632 21.25 8.57 12.81
N PHE A 633 20.48 8.68 13.89
CA PHE A 633 19.35 9.61 13.95
C PHE A 633 19.80 11.07 13.88
N ARG A 634 20.82 11.46 14.65
CA ARG A 634 21.41 12.80 14.63
C ARG A 634 22.02 13.12 13.26
N SER A 635 22.75 12.18 12.65
CA SER A 635 23.30 12.39 11.29
C SER A 635 22.22 12.59 10.24
N VAL A 636 21.12 11.82 10.29
CA VAL A 636 19.97 12.02 9.38
C VAL A 636 19.31 13.38 9.62
N ALA A 637 19.17 13.83 10.87
CA ALA A 637 18.59 15.14 11.18
C ALA A 637 19.50 16.31 10.74
N ASN A 638 20.80 16.22 10.94
CA ASN A 638 21.78 17.20 10.44
C ASN A 638 21.75 17.30 8.91
N LEU A 639 21.72 16.15 8.22
CA LEU A 639 21.55 16.11 6.77
C LEU A 639 20.21 16.72 6.32
N ALA A 640 19.14 16.50 7.08
CA ALA A 640 17.84 17.12 6.82
C ALA A 640 17.89 18.66 6.94
N ARG A 641 18.61 19.20 7.93
CA ARG A 641 18.79 20.65 8.10
C ARG A 641 19.61 21.28 6.97
N MET A 642 20.61 20.56 6.46
CA MET A 642 21.43 20.98 5.32
C MET A 642 20.63 20.99 4.00
N LEU A 643 19.82 19.96 3.77
CA LEU A 643 19.02 19.82 2.54
C LEU A 643 17.77 20.71 2.50
N LEU A 644 17.19 21.09 3.65
CA LEU A 644 15.87 21.70 3.68
C LEU A 644 15.93 23.17 4.14
N PRO A 645 15.42 24.13 3.33
CA PRO A 645 15.47 25.55 3.64
C PRO A 645 14.45 25.92 4.73
N ALA A 646 14.79 25.64 5.98
CA ALA A 646 13.90 25.79 7.12
C ALA A 646 14.45 26.80 8.14
N ARG A 647 13.64 27.82 8.47
CA ARG A 647 13.89 28.76 9.59
C ARG A 647 13.74 28.11 10.99
N ALA A 648 13.93 26.80 11.07
CA ALA A 648 13.67 25.94 12.23
C ALA A 648 14.92 25.68 13.09
N ALA A 649 15.85 26.64 13.14
CA ALA A 649 17.08 26.54 13.93
C ALA A 649 16.82 26.31 15.44
N ALA A 650 15.68 26.78 15.95
CA ALA A 650 15.28 26.64 17.36
C ALA A 650 14.55 25.32 17.72
N MET A 651 14.29 24.44 16.75
CA MET A 651 13.65 23.14 17.01
C MET A 651 14.68 22.07 17.31
N SER A 652 14.37 21.06 18.12
CA SER A 652 15.22 19.87 18.25
C SER A 652 15.26 19.06 16.96
N ASP A 653 16.26 18.20 16.82
CA ASP A 653 16.41 17.30 15.67
C ASP A 653 15.21 16.34 15.49
N ALA A 654 14.55 15.95 16.58
CA ALA A 654 13.40 15.06 16.55
C ALA A 654 12.15 15.82 16.11
N CYS A 655 11.93 17.04 16.60
CA CYS A 655 10.79 17.84 16.14
C CYS A 655 10.99 18.33 14.70
N PHE A 656 12.22 18.64 14.30
CA PHE A 656 12.58 18.93 12.91
C PHE A 656 12.25 17.74 11.99
N LEU A 657 12.80 16.55 12.30
CA LEU A 657 12.57 15.35 11.48
C LEU A 657 11.09 14.92 11.49
N GLY A 658 10.41 15.03 12.63
CA GLY A 658 8.99 14.71 12.76
C GLY A 658 8.07 15.65 11.96
N CYS A 659 8.38 16.95 11.92
CA CYS A 659 7.68 17.91 11.07
C CYS A 659 7.95 17.63 9.58
N PHE A 660 9.18 17.28 9.21
CA PHE A 660 9.51 16.85 7.85
C PHE A 660 8.74 15.58 7.45
N LEU A 661 8.69 14.56 8.31
CA LEU A 661 7.97 13.31 8.05
C LEU A 661 6.46 13.55 7.86
N ARG A 662 5.85 14.40 8.70
CA ARG A 662 4.48 14.88 8.51
C ARG A 662 4.31 15.54 7.13
N GLY A 663 5.21 16.44 6.75
CA GLY A 663 5.22 17.06 5.42
C GLY A 663 5.26 16.04 4.29
N ALA A 664 6.20 15.09 4.35
CA ALA A 664 6.38 14.02 3.38
C ALA A 664 5.13 13.11 3.25
N PHE A 665 4.39 12.87 4.33
CA PHE A 665 3.16 12.05 4.30
C PHE A 665 1.94 12.78 3.75
N VAL A 666 1.87 14.11 3.91
CA VAL A 666 0.82 14.93 3.29
C VAL A 666 1.11 15.12 1.79
N ALA A 667 2.38 15.37 1.45
CA ALA A 667 2.91 15.44 0.08
C ALA A 667 2.67 14.13 -0.70
N ALA A 668 3.23 13.02 -0.21
CA ALA A 668 3.17 11.72 -0.86
C ALA A 668 2.51 10.68 0.05
N ARG A 669 1.21 10.41 -0.14
CA ARG A 669 0.47 9.41 0.67
C ARG A 669 1.11 8.01 0.64
N THR A 670 1.78 7.66 -0.46
CA THR A 670 2.52 6.41 -0.61
C THR A 670 3.74 6.32 0.32
N ALA A 671 4.33 7.44 0.76
CA ALA A 671 5.43 7.48 1.71
C ALA A 671 5.01 6.91 3.09
N LYS A 672 3.86 7.36 3.62
CA LYS A 672 3.31 6.89 4.92
C LYS A 672 3.06 5.38 4.89
N GLN A 673 2.42 4.89 3.83
CA GLN A 673 2.10 3.47 3.66
C GLN A 673 3.36 2.62 3.45
N SER A 674 4.27 3.04 2.56
CA SER A 674 5.52 2.35 2.27
C SER A 674 6.35 2.16 3.54
N LEU A 675 6.53 3.22 4.33
CA LEU A 675 7.30 3.16 5.57
C LEU A 675 6.67 2.19 6.58
N ARG A 676 5.36 2.31 6.81
CA ARG A 676 4.57 1.44 7.70
C ARG A 676 4.73 -0.04 7.34
N GLU A 677 4.61 -0.39 6.05
CA GLU A 677 4.71 -1.76 5.55
C GLU A 677 6.09 -2.39 5.75
N HIS A 678 7.17 -1.60 5.67
CA HIS A 678 8.53 -2.13 5.62
C HIS A 678 9.25 -2.11 6.97
N ILE A 679 9.10 -1.07 7.80
CA ILE A 679 9.79 -1.01 9.11
C ILE A 679 9.04 -1.75 10.22
N GLY A 680 7.74 -2.00 10.04
CA GLY A 680 6.89 -2.65 11.05
C GLY A 680 6.31 -1.69 12.10
N PHE A 681 6.37 -0.39 11.85
CA PHE A 681 5.73 0.62 12.70
C PHE A 681 4.20 0.56 12.54
N CYS A 682 3.48 0.55 13.66
CA CYS A 682 2.02 0.62 13.69
C CYS A 682 1.60 1.60 14.79
N TYR A 683 0.78 2.59 14.41
CA TYR A 683 0.12 3.51 15.33
C TYR A 683 -1.39 3.43 15.12
N ALA A 684 -2.14 3.34 16.22
CA ALA A 684 -3.60 3.22 16.23
C ALA A 684 -4.27 4.25 17.16
N GLY A 685 -3.51 5.21 17.69
CA GLY A 685 -4.03 6.30 18.50
C GLY A 685 -4.62 7.45 17.64
N PRO A 686 -5.22 8.46 18.28
CA PRO A 686 -5.79 9.61 17.58
C PRO A 686 -4.71 10.50 16.96
N GLU A 687 -4.94 10.97 15.73
CA GLU A 687 -4.08 11.93 15.02
C GLU A 687 -4.28 13.37 15.55
N ASN A 688 -4.05 13.56 16.85
CA ASN A 688 -3.98 14.88 17.47
C ASN A 688 -2.78 15.67 16.90
N ARG A 689 -2.89 17.00 16.89
CA ARG A 689 -1.82 17.90 16.45
C ARG A 689 -1.27 18.68 17.64
N HIS A 690 0.05 18.80 17.68
CA HIS A 690 0.81 19.50 18.71
C HIS A 690 1.58 20.65 18.06
N ALA A 691 1.70 21.78 18.76
CA ALA A 691 2.59 22.85 18.33
C ALA A 691 4.05 22.38 18.45
N ALA A 692 4.85 22.58 17.41
CA ALA A 692 6.26 22.17 17.36
C ALA A 692 7.09 22.79 18.50
N ARG A 693 6.74 24.02 18.91
CA ARG A 693 7.35 24.73 20.06
C ARG A 693 7.05 24.08 21.42
N GLY A 694 6.06 23.19 21.50
CA GLY A 694 5.64 22.49 22.72
C GLY A 694 6.33 21.14 22.94
N GLU A 695 7.41 20.84 22.22
CA GLU A 695 8.07 19.52 22.29
C GLU A 695 8.68 19.18 23.65
N GLY A 696 9.15 20.19 24.41
CA GLY A 696 9.88 19.96 25.66
C GLY A 696 11.22 19.22 25.49
N PRO A 697 11.95 18.97 26.59
CA PRO A 697 13.30 18.38 26.54
C PRO A 697 13.33 16.92 26.06
N CYS A 698 12.22 16.19 26.23
CA CYS A 698 12.08 14.76 25.98
C CYS A 698 11.25 14.42 24.72
N PHE A 699 11.06 15.40 23.81
CA PHE A 699 10.29 15.26 22.57
C PHE A 699 8.90 14.62 22.81
N PHE A 700 8.00 15.40 23.41
CA PHE A 700 6.65 14.99 23.84
C PHE A 700 6.65 13.78 24.80
N GLY A 701 7.70 13.61 25.60
CA GLY A 701 7.86 12.49 26.53
C GLY A 701 8.11 11.15 25.83
N ARG A 702 8.66 11.14 24.61
CA ARG A 702 8.93 9.91 23.83
C ARG A 702 10.40 9.53 23.73
N LEU A 703 11.32 10.47 24.02
CA LEU A 703 12.76 10.25 24.04
C LEU A 703 13.35 10.45 25.44
N PRO A 704 14.50 9.82 25.77
CA PRO A 704 15.20 10.03 27.05
C PRO A 704 15.53 11.50 27.33
N LEU A 705 15.58 11.92 28.59
CA LEU A 705 15.77 13.33 28.98
C LEU A 705 17.09 13.98 28.49
N ASN A 706 18.08 13.19 28.06
CA ASN A 706 19.36 13.64 27.53
C ASN A 706 19.67 13.14 26.10
N TRP A 707 18.65 12.71 25.33
CA TRP A 707 18.82 12.10 24.00
C TRP A 707 19.65 12.93 23.00
N ASN A 708 19.68 14.26 23.17
CA ASN A 708 20.53 15.16 22.38
C ASN A 708 22.01 15.15 22.83
N ARG A 709 22.28 15.03 24.14
CA ARG A 709 23.60 15.26 24.77
C ARG A 709 24.54 14.05 24.78
N GLU A 710 24.00 12.83 24.88
CA GLU A 710 24.74 11.59 25.19
C GLU A 710 25.86 11.21 24.19
N ALA A 711 26.00 11.91 23.07
CA ALA A 711 27.03 11.65 22.06
C ALA A 711 28.18 12.65 22.02
N SER A 712 28.01 13.81 22.67
CA SER A 712 28.94 14.94 22.52
C SER A 712 30.11 14.87 23.51
N ASP A 713 30.07 13.97 24.48
CA ASP A 713 31.13 13.79 25.47
C ASP A 713 31.48 12.30 25.69
N PRO A 714 32.43 11.74 24.91
CA PRO A 714 32.91 10.36 25.07
C PRO A 714 33.74 10.14 26.34
N ARG A 715 33.90 11.14 27.23
CA ARG A 715 34.62 11.00 28.50
C ARG A 715 33.71 10.67 29.69
N THR A 716 32.38 10.79 29.54
CA THR A 716 31.44 10.57 30.66
C THR A 716 31.11 9.10 30.93
N GLU A 717 31.55 8.17 30.08
CA GLU A 717 31.22 6.73 30.20
C GLU A 717 32.13 5.98 31.20
N SER A 718 33.20 6.60 31.73
CA SER A 718 34.14 5.96 32.68
C SER A 718 33.71 6.01 34.15
N ASP A 719 32.82 6.93 34.52
CA ASP A 719 32.61 7.31 35.93
C ASP A 719 31.30 6.76 36.54
N ILE A 720 30.55 5.96 35.77
CA ILE A 720 29.37 5.25 36.28
C ILE A 720 29.83 3.95 36.94
N ALA A 721 30.00 3.98 38.27
CA ALA A 721 30.30 2.80 39.07
C ALA A 721 29.27 1.68 38.86
N PRO A 722 29.66 0.39 38.91
CA PRO A 722 28.76 -0.73 38.63
C PRO A 722 27.62 -0.74 39.65
N THR A 723 26.39 -0.53 39.20
CA THR A 723 25.20 -0.69 40.04
C THR A 723 24.82 -2.18 40.04
N ASP A 724 24.62 -2.76 41.22
CA ASP A 724 24.37 -4.20 41.38
C ASP A 724 23.20 -4.72 40.51
N PRO A 725 23.29 -5.96 40.00
CA PRO A 725 22.26 -6.53 39.16
C PRO A 725 20.94 -6.71 39.92
N VAL A 726 19.91 -5.98 39.50
CA VAL A 726 18.54 -6.09 40.00
C VAL A 726 18.04 -7.52 39.81
N THR A 727 18.00 -8.28 40.90
CA THR A 727 17.50 -9.66 40.92
C THR A 727 15.98 -9.67 40.69
N ILE A 728 15.55 -10.06 39.50
CA ILE A 728 14.14 -10.24 39.16
C ILE A 728 13.62 -11.53 39.83
N SER A 729 13.15 -11.39 41.06
CA SER A 729 12.54 -12.48 41.82
C SER A 729 11.23 -12.96 41.20
N LYS A 730 11.20 -14.23 40.76
CA LYS A 730 9.97 -14.90 40.31
C LYS A 730 9.01 -15.11 41.49
N THR A 731 7.81 -14.56 41.40
CA THR A 731 6.73 -14.78 42.37
C THR A 731 6.14 -16.20 42.27
N LYS A 732 6.16 -16.96 43.37
CA LYS A 732 5.24 -18.08 43.65
C LYS A 732 4.96 -18.13 45.18
N PRO A 733 3.99 -18.92 45.69
CA PRO A 733 2.91 -18.34 46.47
C PRO A 733 3.10 -18.44 47.99
N ARG A 734 2.41 -17.53 48.67
CA ARG A 734 2.29 -17.35 50.12
C ARG A 734 1.84 -18.64 50.86
N ALA A 735 2.64 -19.06 51.84
CA ALA A 735 2.26 -19.96 52.93
C ALA A 735 2.89 -19.44 54.26
N ALA A 736 2.48 -19.99 55.41
CA ALA A 736 2.49 -19.28 56.69
C ALA A 736 3.72 -19.50 57.62
N ALA A 737 3.79 -18.60 58.63
CA ALA A 737 4.36 -18.75 59.98
C ALA A 737 5.89 -18.64 60.22
N GLY A 738 6.28 -18.05 61.37
CA GLY A 738 7.53 -18.41 62.08
C GLY A 738 8.50 -17.32 62.57
N LEU A 739 8.16 -16.64 63.69
CA LEU A 739 9.02 -16.41 64.89
C LEU A 739 10.54 -16.05 64.81
N THR A 740 10.87 -14.80 65.22
CA THR A 740 11.87 -14.33 66.24
C THR A 740 13.40 -14.62 66.22
N VAL A 741 14.10 -13.79 67.05
CA VAL A 741 15.53 -13.82 67.50
C VAL A 741 16.51 -13.10 66.55
N VAL A 742 17.23 -11.99 66.81
CA VAL A 742 17.86 -11.30 67.98
C VAL A 742 19.41 -11.41 67.98
N ALA A 743 20.07 -10.27 68.27
CA ALA A 743 21.48 -10.04 68.69
C ALA A 743 22.61 -9.78 67.65
N THR A 744 23.07 -8.52 67.65
CA THR A 744 24.47 -8.00 67.50
C THR A 744 25.36 -8.44 68.71
N PRO A 745 26.69 -8.13 68.87
CA PRO A 745 27.48 -7.00 68.31
C PRO A 745 29.02 -7.24 67.99
N ALA A 746 29.74 -6.12 67.72
CA ALA A 746 31.13 -5.81 68.14
C ALA A 746 32.33 -6.05 67.14
N PRO A 747 33.53 -5.43 67.35
CA PRO A 747 34.00 -4.38 66.42
C PRO A 747 35.50 -4.51 65.97
N PRO A 748 36.43 -3.51 66.07
CA PRO A 748 37.13 -2.99 64.89
C PRO A 748 38.68 -3.12 64.91
N SER A 749 39.35 -2.75 63.80
CA SER A 749 40.79 -2.44 63.78
C SER A 749 41.16 -1.51 62.61
N ALA A 750 42.21 -0.70 62.81
CA ALA A 750 42.66 0.37 61.92
C ALA A 750 44.10 0.08 61.37
N PRO A 751 44.95 1.05 60.99
CA PRO A 751 45.31 1.21 59.57
C PRO A 751 46.81 1.08 59.25
N HIS A 752 47.16 1.00 57.96
CA HIS A 752 48.52 1.21 57.46
C HIS A 752 48.55 2.11 56.19
N PRO A 753 49.51 3.05 56.08
CA PRO A 753 49.67 3.92 54.90
C PRO A 753 50.82 3.46 53.98
N VAL A 754 50.75 3.80 52.69
CA VAL A 754 51.94 3.89 51.81
C VAL A 754 51.86 5.16 50.96
N THR A 755 52.90 5.97 51.04
CA THR A 755 53.14 7.20 50.28
C THR A 755 53.74 6.93 48.88
N SER A 756 53.37 7.74 47.88
CA SER A 756 54.25 8.14 46.77
C SER A 756 53.72 9.44 46.12
N ALA A 757 54.63 10.31 45.67
CA ALA A 757 54.33 11.70 45.29
C ALA A 757 54.25 11.93 43.77
N PRO A 758 53.62 13.04 43.31
CA PRO A 758 53.71 13.52 41.93
C PRO A 758 54.73 14.66 41.76
N HIS A 759 55.40 14.72 40.60
CA HIS A 759 56.17 15.88 40.15
C HIS A 759 55.57 16.47 38.85
N PRO A 760 55.36 17.79 38.75
CA PRO A 760 54.90 18.45 37.53
C PRO A 760 56.03 19.21 36.80
N VAL A 761 55.99 19.26 35.47
CA VAL A 761 56.76 20.24 34.67
C VAL A 761 55.97 20.71 33.45
N THR A 762 55.60 21.99 33.44
CA THR A 762 55.40 22.82 32.23
C THR A 762 56.72 23.53 31.90
N PRO A 763 57.00 23.90 30.64
CA PRO A 763 56.83 25.33 30.28
C PRO A 763 56.56 25.64 28.79
N ALA A 764 56.52 26.93 28.47
CA ALA A 764 56.58 27.55 27.13
C ALA A 764 57.74 28.61 27.12
N SER A 765 58.01 29.47 26.13
CA SER A 765 57.20 29.98 25.01
C SER A 765 58.06 30.66 23.92
N HIS A 766 57.54 30.74 22.69
CA HIS A 766 57.88 31.77 21.68
C HIS A 766 59.36 31.77 21.13
N PRO A 767 59.81 32.78 20.32
CA PRO A 767 59.70 32.71 18.84
C PRO A 767 60.97 33.14 18.06
N VAL A 768 61.17 32.71 16.81
CA VAL A 768 62.20 33.32 15.91
C VAL A 768 61.76 33.40 14.44
N THR A 769 61.99 34.57 13.84
CA THR A 769 61.83 34.94 12.43
C THR A 769 63.02 34.50 11.56
N SER A 770 62.80 34.11 10.30
CA SER A 770 63.59 34.55 9.12
C SER A 770 63.15 33.88 7.82
N ALA A 771 63.29 34.61 6.70
CA ALA A 771 63.02 34.14 5.35
C ALA A 771 64.25 33.49 4.70
N LEU A 772 64.04 32.73 3.62
CA LEU A 772 64.91 32.68 2.43
C LEU A 772 64.22 31.89 1.30
N HIS A 773 64.21 32.43 0.07
CA HIS A 773 63.88 31.67 -1.14
C HIS A 773 65.08 30.79 -1.55
N PRO A 774 64.87 29.72 -2.34
CA PRO A 774 65.25 29.88 -3.75
C PRO A 774 64.30 29.23 -4.78
N VAL A 775 64.47 29.67 -6.03
CA VAL A 775 63.83 29.18 -7.26
C VAL A 775 64.51 27.89 -7.75
N VAL A 776 63.74 26.86 -8.14
CA VAL A 776 64.09 25.93 -9.23
C VAL A 776 62.81 25.48 -9.98
N SER A 777 62.88 25.48 -11.30
CA SER A 777 61.79 25.12 -12.23
C SER A 777 61.52 23.61 -12.33
N ALA A 778 60.29 23.23 -12.71
CA ALA A 778 59.95 21.89 -13.18
C ALA A 778 59.19 21.97 -14.53
N PRO A 779 59.49 21.13 -15.54
CA PRO A 779 58.95 21.28 -16.89
C PRO A 779 57.59 20.58 -17.11
N HIS A 780 56.77 21.14 -17.99
CA HIS A 780 55.57 20.50 -18.51
C HIS A 780 55.89 19.52 -19.65
N PRO A 781 55.32 18.30 -19.68
CA PRO A 781 55.28 17.48 -20.88
C PRO A 781 54.09 17.88 -21.77
N VAL A 782 54.36 18.46 -22.93
CA VAL A 782 53.38 18.59 -24.02
C VAL A 782 53.34 17.27 -24.78
N VAL A 783 52.17 16.63 -24.86
CA VAL A 783 51.92 15.48 -25.75
C VAL A 783 50.92 15.90 -26.81
N SER A 784 51.41 16.03 -28.05
CA SER A 784 50.62 16.40 -29.21
C SER A 784 49.73 15.22 -29.67
N ALA A 785 48.45 15.48 -29.91
CA ALA A 785 47.55 14.55 -30.59
C ALA A 785 47.43 14.90 -32.09
N PRO A 786 47.55 13.95 -33.02
CA PRO A 786 47.35 14.20 -34.44
C PRO A 786 45.85 14.19 -34.80
N HIS A 787 45.40 15.18 -35.57
CA HIS A 787 44.06 15.20 -36.15
C HIS A 787 43.96 14.27 -37.37
N PRO A 788 42.89 13.46 -37.52
CA PRO A 788 42.54 12.85 -38.79
C PRO A 788 41.71 13.81 -39.65
N VAL A 789 42.23 14.18 -40.82
CA VAL A 789 41.44 14.85 -41.86
C VAL A 789 40.63 13.77 -42.59
N VAL A 790 39.29 13.87 -42.54
CA VAL A 790 38.39 13.05 -43.35
C VAL A 790 37.67 13.95 -44.36
N SER A 791 38.10 13.88 -45.60
CA SER A 791 37.43 14.55 -46.73
C SER A 791 36.19 13.76 -47.14
N ALA A 792 35.03 14.41 -47.15
CA ALA A 792 33.81 13.85 -47.73
C ALA A 792 33.64 14.33 -49.18
N PRO A 793 33.37 13.45 -50.16
CA PRO A 793 32.96 13.85 -51.50
C PRO A 793 31.45 14.14 -51.56
N HIS A 794 31.08 15.20 -52.28
CA HIS A 794 29.68 15.50 -52.61
C HIS A 794 29.14 14.54 -53.68
N PRO A 795 27.83 14.22 -53.68
CA PRO A 795 27.18 13.58 -54.82
C PRO A 795 26.94 14.59 -55.95
N VAL A 796 27.31 14.22 -57.17
CA VAL A 796 26.91 14.95 -58.39
C VAL A 796 25.52 14.47 -58.81
N VAL A 797 24.66 15.40 -59.23
CA VAL A 797 23.37 15.10 -59.85
C VAL A 797 23.55 15.03 -61.37
N SER A 798 23.48 13.82 -61.94
CA SER A 798 23.06 13.49 -63.31
C SER A 798 22.89 11.98 -63.43
#